data_AF-A0A812PI48-F1
#
_entry.id   AF-A0A812PI48-F1
#
_cell.length_a   1.000
_cell.length_b   1.000
_cell.length_c   1.000
_cell.angle_alpha   90.00
_cell.angle_beta   90.00
_cell.angle_gamma   90.00
#
_symmetry.space_group_name_H-M   'P 1'
#
loop_
_entity.id
_entity.type
_entity.pdbx_description
1 polymer ?
#
loop_
_entity_poly.entity_id
_entity_poly.type
_entity_poly.pdbx_seq_one_letter_code
_entity_poly.pdbx_strand_id
1 'polypeptide(L)'
;MRVHRREALWADKDYKKANLGTKYKCNPFGGTSHAKGIVVEKIGIEAKQPNSAIRKCCRVQLIKNGKKIAAFAAWSLSLQQFQLALISARNPPYSTINEMSASFRMAADDLVQTVDMYRALAKPAGGKETDPVSNNNLADVMGVLRYVHQEVVVEHVAGDPGRTSRKYGIDAFAHYRMKVRNPDGMLKDPSKLAMPGFGRYGAFDYGVATSLDLLEGVVANGDYVGISKEDSPQINFTHPWYWFSVDGDCPNLPWQCVKPFPGCAAQAPPTKPQPCDPDGCAGKQDKDARNCSTDPHFADPSDTDTARKCCLHYSQFPDKVIMGGLCNSSVKSPTGEIGCVYTYEALQAKDYVNLDDLNGITSMPCGPSGKRKCTGWKDWRDNCYDPQKKYKKRFHCKDCSSTSPKWDVEIQETGFCVEYDLHPYCQQTQDLCKDPRCMQVNKEEKELGLPFWKGKCEVRGNQRRAEAVARFFLGDAVKDSHWLVDKAAMDASPACASKDTSVPNQCTPNPDGGPYCTRLFGGVCSTCYIPGTDPPYPDPTSQPMCPWDTLKEKGNTPPTETKCASEDPLKLCCLYGIGSCSGVNGTDGSDAELTAKGFLMVARMQDNKEMVKFATRYVDSFKGAVENKGAFSEDIYSTWHYQPPTNPEQAWTDFTTAVNQSSGVNWDPSKPTPSPGGGSLTWLWIVIAIVVLALLGFAGFKYYQSQQQAREPFLPRTENPQVQMRN
;
A
#
# COMPACT_ATOMS: atom_id res chain seq x y z
N MET A 1 60.24 -19.93 55.68
CA MET A 1 58.92 -20.15 54.99
C MET A 1 58.71 -19.33 53.72
N ARG A 2 58.87 -17.99 53.70
CA ARG A 2 58.55 -17.16 52.51
C ARG A 2 59.39 -17.47 51.25
N VAL A 3 60.70 -17.67 51.39
CA VAL A 3 61.61 -18.01 50.27
C VAL A 3 61.26 -19.36 49.66
N HIS A 4 61.05 -20.37 50.52
CA HIS A 4 60.64 -21.71 50.08
C HIS A 4 59.29 -21.71 49.36
N ARG A 5 58.30 -20.94 49.84
CA ARG A 5 57.00 -20.80 49.15
C ARG A 5 57.15 -20.12 47.79
N ARG A 6 58.04 -19.14 47.66
CA ARG A 6 58.35 -18.48 46.37
C ARG A 6 59.00 -19.43 45.36
N GLU A 7 59.87 -20.32 45.82
CA GLU A 7 60.47 -21.35 44.96
C GLU A 7 59.44 -22.41 44.55
N ALA A 8 58.59 -22.85 45.49
CA ALA A 8 57.50 -23.79 45.21
C ALA A 8 56.44 -23.22 44.23
N LEU A 9 56.21 -21.90 44.24
CA LEU A 9 55.30 -21.23 43.30
C LEU A 9 55.74 -21.40 41.83
N TRP A 10 57.02 -21.63 41.54
CA TRP A 10 57.46 -21.90 40.17
C TRP A 10 57.06 -23.29 39.65
N ALA A 11 56.63 -24.21 40.54
CA ALA A 11 56.02 -25.48 40.16
C ALA A 11 54.53 -25.33 39.79
N ASP A 12 53.88 -24.24 40.20
CA ASP A 12 52.52 -23.90 39.79
C ASP A 12 52.50 -23.45 38.32
N LYS A 13 51.68 -24.12 37.51
CA LYS A 13 51.63 -23.91 36.05
C LYS A 13 51.09 -22.54 35.67
N ASP A 14 50.11 -22.02 36.41
CA ASP A 14 49.48 -20.74 36.13
C ASP A 14 50.38 -19.59 36.56
N TYR A 15 51.00 -19.71 37.75
CA TYR A 15 52.02 -18.78 38.21
C TYR A 15 53.21 -18.73 37.26
N LYS A 16 53.69 -19.89 36.79
CA LYS A 16 54.76 -19.99 35.80
C LYS A 16 54.34 -19.35 34.48
N LYS A 17 53.15 -19.63 33.95
CA LYS A 17 52.65 -19.07 32.67
C LYS A 17 52.48 -17.54 32.70
N ALA A 18 52.05 -16.99 33.83
CA ALA A 18 51.90 -15.54 34.02
C ALA A 18 53.25 -14.83 34.12
N ASN A 19 54.22 -15.41 34.83
CA ASN A 19 55.48 -14.74 35.17
C ASN A 19 56.67 -15.06 34.25
N LEU A 20 56.62 -16.14 33.43
CA LEU A 20 57.71 -16.48 32.49
C LEU A 20 57.74 -15.59 31.23
N GLY A 21 56.76 -14.69 31.06
CA GLY A 21 56.64 -13.81 29.88
C GLY A 21 56.33 -14.52 28.56
N THR A 22 56.15 -15.85 28.56
CA THR A 22 55.84 -16.68 27.38
C THR A 22 54.51 -16.31 26.74
N LYS A 23 53.55 -15.81 27.53
CA LYS A 23 52.26 -15.26 27.05
C LYS A 23 52.45 -14.10 26.05
N TYR A 24 53.53 -13.35 26.12
CA TYR A 24 53.79 -12.21 25.22
C TYR A 24 54.72 -12.61 24.06
N LYS A 25 55.74 -13.44 24.33
CA LYS A 25 56.71 -13.87 23.30
C LYS A 25 56.16 -14.95 22.37
N CYS A 26 55.51 -15.98 22.92
CA CYS A 26 55.12 -17.18 22.18
C CYS A 26 53.67 -17.14 21.67
N ASN A 27 52.78 -16.35 22.30
CA ASN A 27 51.40 -16.19 21.82
C ASN A 27 51.39 -15.42 20.48
N PRO A 28 50.78 -15.96 19.41
CA PRO A 28 50.63 -15.25 18.14
C PRO A 28 49.90 -13.92 18.28
N PHE A 29 49.01 -13.78 19.28
CA PHE A 29 48.25 -12.56 19.54
C PHE A 29 48.99 -11.57 20.46
N GLY A 30 50.14 -11.93 21.03
CA GLY A 30 50.93 -11.02 21.87
C GLY A 30 50.17 -10.48 23.09
N GLY A 31 49.18 -11.23 23.60
CA GLY A 31 48.39 -10.86 24.78
C GLY A 31 47.06 -10.15 24.50
N THR A 32 46.71 -9.85 23.25
CA THR A 32 45.39 -9.28 22.89
C THR A 32 44.30 -10.35 22.76
N SER A 33 43.04 -9.96 22.92
CA SER A 33 41.88 -10.86 22.75
C SER A 33 41.66 -11.26 21.29
N HIS A 34 41.87 -10.33 20.34
CA HIS A 34 41.66 -10.55 18.91
C HIS A 34 42.85 -10.03 18.08
N ALA A 35 42.94 -10.48 16.83
CA ALA A 35 43.94 -10.03 15.86
C ALA A 35 43.37 -10.03 14.43
N LYS A 36 43.75 -9.03 13.63
CA LYS A 36 43.41 -8.94 12.20
C LYS A 36 44.48 -9.64 11.36
N GLY A 37 44.08 -10.33 10.29
CA GLY A 37 44.99 -11.08 9.43
C GLY A 37 44.46 -11.27 8.01
N ILE A 38 45.35 -11.67 7.11
CA ILE A 38 45.10 -11.92 5.69
C ILE A 38 45.06 -13.44 5.46
N VAL A 39 44.04 -13.94 4.76
CA VAL A 39 43.93 -15.37 4.43
C VAL A 39 44.93 -15.72 3.33
N VAL A 40 45.73 -16.75 3.56
CA VAL A 40 46.75 -17.26 2.63
C VAL A 40 46.26 -18.48 1.87
N GLU A 41 45.64 -19.45 2.56
CA GLU A 41 45.12 -20.68 1.94
C GLU A 41 43.96 -21.27 2.73
N LYS A 42 43.14 -22.08 2.06
CA LYS A 42 42.08 -22.91 2.68
C LYS A 42 42.68 -24.24 3.09
N ILE A 43 42.36 -24.72 4.29
CA ILE A 43 42.88 -25.97 4.83
C ILE A 43 41.73 -26.81 5.40
N GLY A 44 41.69 -28.10 5.08
CA GLY A 44 40.80 -29.06 5.72
C GLY A 44 41.54 -29.77 6.85
N ILE A 45 41.01 -29.69 8.08
CA ILE A 45 41.61 -30.39 9.23
C ILE A 45 40.68 -31.53 9.62
N GLU A 46 41.16 -32.76 9.57
CA GLU A 46 40.40 -33.94 9.99
C GLU A 46 40.04 -33.87 11.48
N ALA A 47 38.79 -34.22 11.81
CA ALA A 47 38.35 -34.31 13.20
C ALA A 47 39.09 -35.43 13.93
N LYS A 48 39.36 -35.22 15.24
CA LYS A 48 39.89 -36.31 16.07
C LYS A 48 38.84 -37.42 16.20
N GLN A 49 39.31 -38.67 16.15
CA GLN A 49 38.51 -39.87 16.40
C GLN A 49 37.72 -39.72 17.72
N PRO A 50 36.44 -40.14 17.78
CA PRO A 50 35.72 -41.05 16.86
C PRO A 50 34.94 -40.37 15.72
N ASN A 51 35.04 -39.05 15.56
CA ASN A 51 34.23 -38.32 14.59
C ASN A 51 34.84 -38.39 13.17
N SER A 52 34.03 -38.72 12.16
CA SER A 52 34.42 -38.64 10.76
C SER A 52 33.88 -37.34 10.14
N ALA A 53 34.70 -36.28 10.17
CA ALA A 53 34.37 -34.99 9.59
C ALA A 53 35.63 -34.17 9.26
N ILE A 54 35.59 -33.38 8.19
CA ILE A 54 36.65 -32.42 7.85
C ILE A 54 36.23 -31.03 8.33
N ARG A 55 36.99 -30.45 9.27
CA ARG A 55 36.79 -29.08 9.76
C ARG A 55 37.35 -28.09 8.74
N LYS A 56 36.46 -27.24 8.23
CA LYS A 56 36.79 -26.15 7.31
C LYS A 56 37.61 -25.08 8.05
N CYS A 57 38.87 -24.90 7.66
CA CYS A 57 39.79 -23.96 8.28
C CYS A 57 40.49 -23.09 7.22
N CYS A 58 41.16 -22.02 7.65
CA CYS A 58 42.00 -21.19 6.79
C CYS A 58 43.34 -20.87 7.46
N ARG A 59 44.40 -20.73 6.67
CA ARG A 59 45.68 -20.21 7.13
C ARG A 59 45.65 -18.68 7.04
N VAL A 60 45.89 -18.00 8.14
CA VAL A 60 45.80 -16.55 8.26
C VAL A 60 47.16 -15.98 8.68
N GLN A 61 47.68 -15.01 7.94
CA GLN A 61 48.85 -14.23 8.31
C GLN A 61 48.42 -12.98 9.06
N LEU A 62 48.81 -12.85 10.32
CA LEU A 62 48.46 -11.70 11.14
C LEU A 62 49.15 -10.43 10.62
N ILE A 63 48.40 -9.34 10.48
CA ILE A 63 48.94 -8.06 9.96
C ILE A 63 50.00 -7.48 10.91
N LYS A 64 49.73 -7.57 12.23
CA LYS A 64 50.56 -6.90 13.25
C LYS A 64 51.96 -7.48 13.45
N ASN A 65 52.19 -8.75 13.12
CA ASN A 65 53.46 -9.43 13.39
C ASN A 65 53.88 -10.46 12.33
N GLY A 66 53.12 -10.58 11.24
CA GLY A 66 53.42 -11.48 10.12
C GLY A 66 53.35 -12.98 10.45
N LYS A 67 52.98 -13.38 11.67
CA LYS A 67 52.88 -14.80 12.06
C LYS A 67 51.70 -15.45 11.35
N LYS A 68 51.91 -16.67 10.84
CA LYS A 68 50.86 -17.48 10.19
C LYS A 68 50.22 -18.42 11.22
N ILE A 69 48.90 -18.43 11.28
CA ILE A 69 48.08 -19.28 12.17
C ILE A 69 47.02 -20.03 11.37
N ALA A 70 46.48 -21.11 11.93
CA ALA A 70 45.30 -21.79 11.41
C ALA A 70 44.06 -21.35 12.21
N ALA A 71 42.98 -20.94 11.53
CA ALA A 71 41.73 -20.54 12.13
C ALA A 71 40.57 -21.40 11.60
N PHE A 72 39.65 -21.78 12.49
CA PHE A 72 38.45 -22.58 12.16
C PHE A 72 37.30 -21.68 11.70
N ALA A 73 36.60 -22.06 10.63
CA ALA A 73 35.44 -21.33 10.12
C ALA A 73 34.15 -22.02 10.59
N ALA A 74 33.45 -21.41 11.55
CA ALA A 74 32.40 -22.08 12.33
C ALA A 74 31.04 -22.26 11.63
N TRP A 75 30.81 -21.60 10.49
CA TRP A 75 29.49 -21.58 9.81
C TRP A 75 29.51 -22.32 8.46
N SER A 76 28.47 -23.13 8.20
CA SER A 76 28.35 -24.12 7.11
C SER A 76 28.67 -23.57 5.70
N LEU A 77 28.37 -22.29 5.43
CA LEU A 77 28.48 -21.62 4.12
C LEU A 77 29.74 -20.74 3.91
N SER A 78 30.59 -20.60 4.93
CA SER A 78 31.63 -19.54 4.96
C SER A 78 32.75 -19.67 3.91
N LEU A 79 33.16 -20.88 3.47
CA LEU A 79 34.28 -21.04 2.54
C LEU A 79 33.96 -20.63 1.09
N GLN A 80 32.71 -20.72 0.64
CA GLN A 80 32.31 -20.22 -0.68
C GLN A 80 32.29 -18.68 -0.69
N GLN A 81 31.87 -18.03 0.40
CA GLN A 81 31.98 -16.57 0.58
C GLN A 81 33.43 -16.08 0.60
N PHE A 82 34.38 -16.86 1.13
CA PHE A 82 35.81 -16.53 1.06
C PHE A 82 36.39 -16.54 -0.37
N GLN A 83 35.73 -17.20 -1.35
CA GLN A 83 36.20 -17.27 -2.74
C GLN A 83 36.08 -15.90 -3.45
N LEU A 84 35.03 -15.13 -3.14
CA LEU A 84 34.81 -13.80 -3.74
C LEU A 84 35.88 -12.77 -3.33
N ALA A 85 36.54 -12.95 -2.19
CA ALA A 85 37.61 -12.07 -1.73
C ALA A 85 38.99 -12.37 -2.36
N LEU A 86 39.20 -13.55 -2.95
CA LEU A 86 40.53 -13.98 -3.43
C LEU A 86 40.72 -13.87 -4.95
N ILE A 87 39.66 -13.79 -5.75
CA ILE A 87 39.80 -13.65 -7.21
C ILE A 87 40.28 -12.24 -7.61
N SER A 88 40.12 -11.23 -6.74
CA SER A 88 40.62 -9.86 -6.96
C SER A 88 42.09 -9.62 -6.53
N ALA A 89 42.73 -10.59 -5.86
CA ALA A 89 44.01 -10.37 -5.16
C ALA A 89 45.28 -10.69 -5.99
N ARG A 90 45.28 -10.49 -7.31
CA ARG A 90 46.54 -10.31 -8.07
C ARG A 90 46.73 -8.83 -8.40
N ASN A 91 47.27 -8.12 -7.39
CA ASN A 91 47.78 -6.74 -7.41
C ASN A 91 46.83 -5.64 -7.95
N PRO A 92 46.19 -4.86 -7.06
CA PRO A 92 45.81 -3.49 -7.41
C PRO A 92 46.50 -2.43 -6.50
N PRO A 93 46.66 -1.19 -6.99
CA PRO A 93 47.22 -0.09 -6.23
C PRO A 93 46.25 0.43 -5.14
N TYR A 94 46.78 1.30 -4.28
CA TYR A 94 46.16 1.92 -3.09
C TYR A 94 44.79 2.63 -3.29
N SER A 95 44.17 2.62 -4.47
CA SER A 95 42.87 3.23 -4.77
C SER A 95 41.65 2.37 -4.41
N THR A 96 41.82 1.07 -4.13
CA THR A 96 40.72 0.10 -3.97
C THR A 96 40.08 0.02 -2.57
N ILE A 97 40.65 0.67 -1.54
CA ILE A 97 40.05 0.68 -0.19
C ILE A 97 38.73 1.48 -0.18
N ASN A 98 38.65 2.56 -0.96
CA ASN A 98 37.41 3.31 -1.13
C ASN A 98 36.36 2.51 -1.93
N GLU A 99 36.78 1.72 -2.92
CA GLU A 99 35.88 0.87 -3.74
C GLU A 99 35.38 -0.38 -3.00
N MET A 100 36.15 -0.96 -2.08
CA MET A 100 35.69 -2.04 -1.19
C MET A 100 34.69 -1.55 -0.14
N SER A 101 34.87 -0.32 0.36
CA SER A 101 33.87 0.35 1.20
C SER A 101 32.63 0.71 0.41
N ALA A 102 32.78 1.05 -0.88
CA ALA A 102 31.67 1.31 -1.79
C ALA A 102 30.91 0.03 -2.13
N SER A 103 31.56 -1.13 -2.31
CA SER A 103 30.88 -2.40 -2.62
C SER A 103 30.19 -3.04 -1.41
N PHE A 104 30.72 -2.89 -0.19
CA PHE A 104 29.97 -3.24 1.04
C PHE A 104 28.82 -2.25 1.32
N ARG A 105 29.00 -0.96 1.02
CA ARG A 105 27.89 0.02 1.03
C ARG A 105 26.84 -0.30 -0.02
N MET A 106 27.24 -0.70 -1.23
CA MET A 106 26.33 -1.14 -2.29
C MET A 106 25.52 -2.37 -1.85
N ALA A 107 26.12 -3.39 -1.23
CA ALA A 107 25.36 -4.54 -0.74
C ALA A 107 24.37 -4.21 0.41
N ALA A 108 24.63 -3.15 1.20
CA ALA A 108 23.70 -2.67 2.22
C ALA A 108 22.60 -1.77 1.63
N ASP A 109 22.96 -0.90 0.68
CA ASP A 109 22.08 -0.02 -0.08
C ASP A 109 21.17 -0.81 -1.05
N ASP A 110 21.59 -1.99 -1.51
CA ASP A 110 20.86 -2.88 -2.43
C ASP A 110 19.54 -3.43 -1.84
N LEU A 111 19.29 -3.23 -0.54
CA LEU A 111 18.04 -3.63 0.13
C LEU A 111 17.26 -2.44 0.71
N VAL A 112 17.76 -1.21 0.51
CA VAL A 112 17.09 0.00 0.99
C VAL A 112 15.98 0.38 0.03
N GLN A 113 14.75 0.34 0.49
CA GLN A 113 13.58 0.75 -0.29
C GLN A 113 13.23 2.20 0.04
N THR A 114 12.88 3.00 -0.98
CA THR A 114 12.32 4.34 -0.77
C THR A 114 10.81 4.31 -0.98
N VAL A 115 10.05 4.67 0.04
CA VAL A 115 8.58 4.62 0.04
C VAL A 115 8.05 5.95 0.56
N ASP A 116 7.08 6.52 -0.17
CA ASP A 116 6.35 7.70 0.26
C ASP A 116 5.21 7.26 1.20
N MET A 117 5.30 7.68 2.47
CA MET A 117 4.31 7.40 3.51
C MET A 117 3.62 8.70 3.95
N TYR A 118 2.37 8.60 4.39
CA TYR A 118 1.51 9.73 4.69
C TYR A 118 0.84 9.57 6.05
N ARG A 119 0.53 10.70 6.68
CA ARG A 119 -0.16 10.75 7.97
C ARG A 119 -1.21 11.86 7.97
N ALA A 120 -2.38 11.58 8.53
CA ALA A 120 -3.37 12.61 8.85
C ALA A 120 -3.14 13.11 10.28
N LEU A 121 -2.98 14.41 10.47
CA LEU A 121 -2.68 15.01 11.76
C LEU A 121 -3.19 16.45 11.87
N ALA A 122 -3.12 17.00 13.09
CA ALA A 122 -3.18 18.44 13.31
C ALA A 122 -1.85 19.06 12.82
N LYS A 123 -1.93 20.10 11.99
CA LYS A 123 -0.79 20.77 11.39
C LYS A 123 0.06 21.40 12.49
N PRO A 124 1.35 21.02 12.61
CA PRO A 124 2.22 21.60 13.62
C PRO A 124 2.40 23.11 13.40
N ALA A 125 2.52 23.86 14.49
CA ALA A 125 2.80 25.30 14.41
C ALA A 125 4.12 25.55 13.66
N GLY A 126 4.08 26.40 12.63
CA GLY A 126 5.24 26.67 11.77
C GLY A 126 5.66 25.51 10.86
N GLY A 127 4.87 24.43 10.76
CA GLY A 127 5.16 23.28 9.90
C GLY A 127 6.37 22.45 10.36
N LYS A 128 6.64 22.44 11.67
CA LYS A 128 7.70 21.63 12.28
C LYS A 128 7.12 20.72 13.34
N GLU A 129 7.19 19.41 13.10
CA GLU A 129 6.97 18.43 14.15
C GLU A 129 8.07 18.56 15.22
N THR A 130 7.66 18.60 16.49
CA THR A 130 8.60 18.71 17.63
C THR A 130 9.31 17.40 17.93
N ASP A 131 8.67 16.27 17.62
CA ASP A 131 9.16 14.94 17.91
C ASP A 131 9.26 14.11 16.63
N PRO A 132 10.30 13.27 16.50
CA PRO A 132 10.40 12.35 15.38
C PRO A 132 9.23 11.36 15.34
N VAL A 133 8.85 10.96 14.13
CA VAL A 133 7.84 9.94 13.88
C VAL A 133 8.40 8.59 14.29
N SER A 134 7.83 8.06 15.36
CA SER A 134 8.15 6.78 15.96
C SER A 134 6.92 6.31 16.74
N ASN A 135 6.77 4.99 16.95
CA ASN A 135 5.55 4.36 17.47
C ASN A 135 4.28 4.91 16.79
N ASN A 136 4.24 4.82 15.45
CA ASN A 136 3.20 5.47 14.66
C ASN A 136 2.65 4.62 13.53
N ASN A 137 1.41 4.91 13.16
CA ASN A 137 0.74 4.35 11.98
C ASN A 137 0.81 5.38 10.86
N LEU A 138 1.42 4.99 9.75
CA LEU A 138 1.45 5.74 8.51
C LEU A 138 0.69 4.96 7.45
N ALA A 139 0.34 5.59 6.34
CA ALA A 139 -0.33 4.91 5.23
C ALA A 139 0.26 5.36 3.89
N ASP A 140 -0.08 4.68 2.81
CA ASP A 140 0.03 5.29 1.49
C ASP A 140 -1.05 6.38 1.31
N VAL A 141 -1.02 7.06 0.15
CA VAL A 141 -1.97 8.16 -0.13
C VAL A 141 -3.43 7.71 -0.10
N MET A 142 -3.71 6.46 -0.50
CA MET A 142 -5.08 5.94 -0.54
C MET A 142 -5.56 5.54 0.85
N GLY A 143 -4.71 4.92 1.67
CA GLY A 143 -5.00 4.57 3.05
C GLY A 143 -5.25 5.80 3.93
N VAL A 144 -4.43 6.85 3.80
CA VAL A 144 -4.63 8.09 4.57
C VAL A 144 -5.93 8.80 4.17
N LEU A 145 -6.27 8.80 2.87
CA LEU A 145 -7.55 9.33 2.38
C LEU A 145 -8.74 8.51 2.88
N ARG A 146 -8.63 7.18 2.86
CA ARG A 146 -9.65 6.27 3.40
C ARG A 146 -9.89 6.55 4.87
N TYR A 147 -8.83 6.74 5.66
CA TYR A 147 -8.94 7.08 7.08
C TYR A 147 -9.72 8.38 7.29
N VAL A 148 -9.32 9.47 6.63
CA VAL A 148 -10.01 10.76 6.78
C VAL A 148 -11.46 10.69 6.29
N HIS A 149 -11.69 10.07 5.14
CA HIS A 149 -13.01 10.00 4.50
C HIS A 149 -14.01 9.10 5.25
N GLN A 150 -13.55 8.19 6.10
CA GLN A 150 -14.43 7.35 6.92
C GLN A 150 -14.59 7.87 8.35
N GLU A 151 -13.51 8.32 8.96
CA GLU A 151 -13.48 8.58 10.40
C GLU A 151 -13.56 10.06 10.75
N VAL A 152 -13.04 10.95 9.90
CA VAL A 152 -12.73 12.33 10.31
C VAL A 152 -13.79 13.33 9.84
N VAL A 153 -14.23 13.21 8.58
CA VAL A 153 -15.10 14.21 7.94
C VAL A 153 -16.58 13.85 7.93
N VAL A 154 -16.94 12.61 8.26
CA VAL A 154 -18.34 12.16 8.23
C VAL A 154 -19.13 12.72 9.42
N GLU A 155 -20.05 13.63 9.15
CA GLU A 155 -20.68 14.47 10.16
C GLU A 155 -21.53 13.69 11.18
N HIS A 156 -22.40 12.78 10.75
CA HIS A 156 -23.28 12.08 11.69
C HIS A 156 -22.54 11.08 12.59
N VAL A 157 -21.32 10.69 12.23
CA VAL A 157 -20.44 9.83 13.04
C VAL A 157 -19.56 10.62 14.00
N ALA A 158 -19.26 11.89 13.70
CA ALA A 158 -18.51 12.76 14.60
C ALA A 158 -19.26 13.10 15.90
N GLY A 159 -20.59 12.89 15.94
CA GLY A 159 -21.42 12.86 17.16
C GLY A 159 -21.76 14.23 17.78
N ASP A 160 -20.82 15.17 17.82
CA ASP A 160 -21.00 16.50 18.42
C ASP A 160 -21.17 17.63 17.38
N PRO A 161 -22.37 18.20 17.23
CA PRO A 161 -22.62 19.36 16.37
C PRO A 161 -21.86 20.63 16.80
N GLY A 162 -21.50 20.77 18.08
CA GLY A 162 -20.82 21.93 18.67
C GLY A 162 -19.29 21.90 18.54
N ARG A 163 -18.72 20.85 17.94
CA ARG A 163 -17.27 20.65 17.85
C ARG A 163 -16.54 21.83 17.19
N THR A 164 -15.39 22.19 17.76
CA THR A 164 -14.55 23.30 17.28
C THR A 164 -13.47 22.89 16.29
N SER A 165 -13.30 21.59 16.08
CA SER A 165 -12.33 21.02 15.15
C SER A 165 -12.88 19.76 14.48
N ARG A 166 -12.16 19.27 13.46
CA ARG A 166 -12.35 17.90 12.98
C ARG A 166 -12.05 16.87 14.08
N LYS A 167 -12.52 15.63 13.90
CA LYS A 167 -12.19 14.52 14.81
C LYS A 167 -10.66 14.43 14.95
N TYR A 168 -10.18 14.26 16.18
CA TYR A 168 -8.75 14.23 16.55
C TYR A 168 -7.95 15.50 16.20
N GLY A 169 -8.61 16.61 15.85
CA GLY A 169 -7.94 17.84 15.44
C GLY A 169 -7.25 17.77 14.08
N ILE A 170 -7.54 16.74 13.27
CA ILE A 170 -6.90 16.53 11.97
C ILE A 170 -7.28 17.64 10.99
N ASP A 171 -6.30 18.31 10.42
CA ASP A 171 -6.50 19.39 9.44
C ASP A 171 -5.45 19.38 8.31
N ALA A 172 -4.49 18.44 8.34
CA ALA A 172 -3.49 18.30 7.29
C ALA A 172 -3.12 16.84 7.02
N PHE A 173 -2.59 16.60 5.82
CA PHE A 173 -1.74 15.44 5.56
C PHE A 173 -0.27 15.84 5.61
N ALA A 174 0.54 15.03 6.27
CA ALA A 174 2.00 15.04 6.15
C ALA A 174 2.46 13.99 5.15
N HIS A 175 3.52 14.30 4.41
CA HIS A 175 4.20 13.39 3.48
C HIS A 175 5.63 13.13 3.96
N TYR A 176 5.99 11.85 4.07
CA TYR A 176 7.30 11.39 4.47
C TYR A 176 7.92 10.56 3.35
N ARG A 177 9.06 11.00 2.85
CA ARG A 177 9.91 10.17 1.99
C ARG A 177 10.80 9.28 2.86
N MET A 178 10.32 8.08 3.13
CA MET A 178 10.96 7.12 4.01
C MET A 178 11.94 6.25 3.22
N LYS A 179 13.17 6.11 3.71
CA LYS A 179 14.03 5.00 3.32
C LYS A 179 13.94 3.92 4.38
N VAL A 180 13.73 2.68 3.95
CA VAL A 180 13.48 1.53 4.84
C VAL A 180 14.41 0.39 4.48
N ARG A 181 15.06 -0.17 5.48
CA ARG A 181 15.82 -1.43 5.38
C ARG A 181 15.60 -2.22 6.67
N ASN A 182 14.72 -3.22 6.60
CA ASN A 182 14.47 -4.09 7.74
C ASN A 182 15.64 -5.05 8.03
N PRO A 183 15.70 -5.65 9.24
CA PRO A 183 16.82 -6.49 9.64
C PRO A 183 17.04 -7.71 8.75
N ASP A 184 18.30 -8.05 8.49
CA ASP A 184 18.71 -9.20 7.67
C ASP A 184 18.07 -10.53 8.10
N GLY A 185 17.94 -10.74 9.41
CA GLY A 185 17.34 -11.96 9.97
C GLY A 185 15.83 -12.07 9.72
N MET A 186 15.18 -10.95 9.42
CA MET A 186 13.80 -10.88 8.95
C MET A 186 13.74 -11.00 7.43
N LEU A 187 14.57 -10.23 6.72
CA LEU A 187 14.59 -10.23 5.26
C LEU A 187 14.87 -11.63 4.68
N LYS A 188 15.75 -12.42 5.30
CA LYS A 188 16.13 -13.76 4.82
C LYS A 188 15.11 -14.86 5.13
N ASP A 189 14.07 -14.55 5.90
CA ASP A 189 13.04 -15.51 6.31
C ASP A 189 11.66 -15.06 5.81
N PRO A 190 11.19 -15.58 4.67
CA PRO A 190 9.90 -15.21 4.11
C PRO A 190 8.71 -15.38 5.06
N SER A 191 8.79 -16.29 6.05
CA SER A 191 7.70 -16.52 7.01
C SER A 191 7.46 -15.33 7.95
N LYS A 192 8.46 -14.46 8.09
CA LYS A 192 8.45 -13.26 8.93
C LYS A 192 8.02 -12.00 8.18
N LEU A 193 7.95 -12.06 6.85
CA LEU A 193 7.60 -10.93 6.01
C LEU A 193 6.09 -10.90 5.74
N ALA A 194 5.49 -9.72 5.80
CA ALA A 194 4.15 -9.50 5.24
C ALA A 194 4.23 -9.19 3.74
N MET A 195 5.24 -8.41 3.35
CA MET A 195 5.55 -8.08 1.94
C MET A 195 7.07 -8.00 1.73
N PRO A 196 7.57 -7.98 0.47
CA PRO A 196 9.01 -7.97 0.21
C PRO A 196 9.67 -6.78 0.89
N GLY A 197 10.55 -7.09 1.83
CA GLY A 197 11.28 -6.10 2.63
C GLY A 197 10.54 -5.51 3.82
N PHE A 198 9.32 -5.96 4.13
CA PHE A 198 8.49 -5.45 5.23
C PHE A 198 8.02 -6.55 6.19
N GLY A 199 8.12 -6.28 7.50
CA GLY A 199 7.57 -7.15 8.54
C GLY A 199 6.05 -7.04 8.66
N ARG A 200 5.46 -7.78 9.59
CA ARG A 200 4.01 -7.72 9.85
C ARG A 200 3.62 -6.43 10.56
N TYR A 201 2.58 -5.77 10.06
CA TYR A 201 2.02 -4.58 10.68
C TYR A 201 1.57 -4.81 12.13
N GLY A 202 1.76 -3.81 12.96
CA GLY A 202 1.05 -3.67 14.23
C GLY A 202 0.66 -2.22 14.46
N ALA A 203 -0.57 -2.01 14.91
CA ALA A 203 -1.07 -0.66 15.13
C ALA A 203 -0.49 -0.04 16.41
N PHE A 204 -0.32 1.27 16.36
CA PHE A 204 0.03 2.12 17.51
C PHE A 204 -1.12 3.06 17.85
N ASP A 205 -1.61 3.01 19.08
CA ASP A 205 -2.60 3.96 19.60
C ASP A 205 -1.95 4.81 20.68
N TYR A 206 -2.01 6.14 20.52
CA TYR A 206 -1.33 7.10 21.39
C TYR A 206 0.16 6.77 21.62
N GLY A 207 0.80 6.21 20.59
CA GLY A 207 2.20 5.79 20.61
C GLY A 207 2.50 4.49 21.34
N VAL A 208 1.47 3.66 21.60
CA VAL A 208 1.62 2.31 22.19
C VAL A 208 1.23 1.26 21.18
N ALA A 209 2.05 0.22 21.03
CA ALA A 209 1.70 -0.96 20.26
C ALA A 209 0.44 -1.61 20.84
N THR A 210 -0.57 -1.83 19.99
CA THR A 210 -1.84 -2.45 20.37
C THR A 210 -1.89 -3.95 20.11
N SER A 211 -0.92 -4.48 19.36
CA SER A 211 -0.82 -5.92 19.07
C SER A 211 0.38 -6.57 19.75
N LEU A 212 0.15 -7.76 20.32
CA LEU A 212 1.22 -8.58 20.90
C LEU A 212 2.17 -9.09 19.83
N ASP A 213 1.66 -9.45 18.65
CA ASP A 213 2.47 -9.92 17.52
C ASP A 213 3.56 -8.92 17.11
N LEU A 214 3.28 -7.62 17.16
CA LEU A 214 4.27 -6.57 16.90
C LEU A 214 5.36 -6.58 17.98
N LEU A 215 4.96 -6.61 19.25
CA LEU A 215 5.91 -6.62 20.36
C LEU A 215 6.80 -7.88 20.33
N GLU A 216 6.22 -9.05 20.10
CA GLU A 216 6.96 -10.30 19.91
C GLU A 216 7.89 -10.23 18.71
N GLY A 217 7.41 -9.66 17.60
CA GLY A 217 8.19 -9.41 16.39
C GLY A 217 9.43 -8.57 16.67
N VAL A 218 9.29 -7.45 17.38
CA VAL A 218 10.41 -6.54 17.69
C VAL A 218 11.38 -7.18 18.69
N VAL A 219 10.87 -7.86 19.72
CA VAL A 219 11.70 -8.59 20.70
C VAL A 219 12.51 -9.70 20.00
N ALA A 220 11.91 -10.43 19.07
CA ALA A 220 12.57 -11.55 18.39
C ALA A 220 13.56 -11.08 17.31
N ASN A 221 13.19 -10.09 16.50
CA ASN A 221 13.88 -9.77 15.25
C ASN A 221 14.66 -8.45 15.28
N GLY A 222 14.46 -7.61 16.30
CA GLY A 222 14.91 -6.21 16.30
C GLY A 222 13.82 -5.29 15.76
N ASP A 223 14.11 -3.99 15.76
CA ASP A 223 13.21 -2.94 15.23
C ASP A 223 12.86 -3.21 13.76
N TYR A 224 11.66 -2.83 13.32
CA TYR A 224 11.27 -3.02 11.93
C TYR A 224 10.06 -2.17 11.51
N VAL A 225 10.05 -1.78 10.25
CA VAL A 225 8.86 -1.21 9.60
C VAL A 225 7.94 -2.35 9.17
N GLY A 226 6.75 -2.38 9.74
CA GLY A 226 5.69 -3.31 9.40
C GLY A 226 4.79 -2.76 8.28
N ILE A 227 4.13 -3.66 7.56
CA ILE A 227 3.15 -3.30 6.52
C ILE A 227 1.91 -4.21 6.58
N SER A 228 0.75 -3.63 6.30
CA SER A 228 -0.50 -4.35 6.01
C SER A 228 -0.97 -3.96 4.62
N LYS A 229 -1.34 -4.95 3.82
CA LYS A 229 -2.03 -4.76 2.54
C LYS A 229 -3.52 -4.79 2.84
N GLU A 230 -4.22 -3.76 2.39
CA GLU A 230 -5.66 -3.65 2.50
C GLU A 230 -6.28 -3.63 1.10
N ASP A 231 -7.27 -4.48 0.89
CA ASP A 231 -8.04 -4.60 -0.34
C ASP A 231 -9.55 -4.50 -0.06
N SER A 232 -9.91 -3.94 1.09
CA SER A 232 -11.27 -3.87 1.59
C SER A 232 -12.24 -3.26 0.56
N PRO A 233 -13.41 -3.88 0.30
CA PRO A 233 -14.41 -3.41 -0.67
C PRO A 233 -15.10 -2.10 -0.28
N GLN A 234 -14.75 -1.57 0.88
CA GLN A 234 -15.35 -0.43 1.56
C GLN A 234 -15.19 0.89 0.79
N ILE A 235 -14.02 1.08 0.17
CA ILE A 235 -13.75 2.19 -0.75
C ILE A 235 -13.10 1.55 -1.98
N ASN A 236 -13.81 1.56 -3.10
CA ASN A 236 -13.27 1.00 -4.32
C ASN A 236 -12.11 1.89 -4.80
N PHE A 237 -10.89 1.39 -4.68
CA PHE A 237 -9.69 1.91 -5.34
C PHE A 237 -9.34 1.02 -6.54
N THR A 238 -8.47 1.51 -7.42
CA THR A 238 -8.01 0.78 -8.62
C THR A 238 -7.05 -0.38 -8.28
N HIS A 239 -6.41 -0.31 -7.10
CA HIS A 239 -5.47 -1.30 -6.60
C HIS A 239 -5.43 -1.30 -5.06
N PRO A 240 -4.75 -2.27 -4.43
CA PRO A 240 -4.59 -2.31 -2.98
C PRO A 240 -3.90 -1.07 -2.43
N TRP A 241 -4.14 -0.80 -1.15
CA TRP A 241 -3.56 0.30 -0.38
C TRP A 241 -2.91 -0.24 0.89
N TYR A 242 -2.11 0.59 1.55
CA TYR A 242 -1.17 0.10 2.57
C TYR A 242 -1.20 0.91 3.85
N TRP A 243 -1.16 0.21 4.99
CA TRP A 243 -0.77 0.75 6.29
C TRP A 243 0.66 0.34 6.60
N PHE A 244 1.40 1.23 7.23
CA PHE A 244 2.75 1.04 7.71
C PHE A 244 2.79 1.29 9.21
N SER A 245 3.59 0.50 9.92
CA SER A 245 3.87 0.71 11.34
C SER A 245 5.35 0.97 11.50
N VAL A 246 5.70 2.09 12.12
CA VAL A 246 7.09 2.44 12.45
C VAL A 246 7.26 2.41 13.96
N ASP A 247 8.16 1.55 14.43
CA ASP A 247 8.42 1.38 15.85
C ASP A 247 9.43 2.40 16.37
N GLY A 248 9.22 2.81 17.61
CA GLY A 248 9.99 3.80 18.35
C GLY A 248 10.52 3.26 19.65
N ASP A 249 11.07 4.15 20.47
CA ASP A 249 11.52 3.82 21.82
C ASP A 249 10.38 3.18 22.62
N CYS A 250 10.66 2.03 23.24
CA CYS A 250 9.77 1.34 24.17
C CYS A 250 8.30 1.23 23.72
N PRO A 251 8.02 0.51 22.61
CA PRO A 251 6.70 0.45 21.98
C PRO A 251 5.60 -0.14 22.89
N ASN A 252 5.98 -0.81 23.99
CA ASN A 252 5.06 -1.34 24.98
C ASN A 252 4.55 -0.31 25.99
N LEU A 253 5.05 0.92 25.98
CA LEU A 253 4.71 1.97 26.95
C LEU A 253 4.02 3.17 26.29
N PRO A 254 3.05 3.83 26.96
CA PRO A 254 2.46 5.08 26.51
C PRO A 254 3.48 6.16 26.18
N TRP A 255 3.34 6.79 25.02
CA TRP A 255 4.10 7.99 24.64
C TRP A 255 3.94 9.12 25.68
N GLN A 256 2.78 9.19 26.33
CA GLN A 256 2.49 10.12 27.42
C GLN A 256 3.31 9.86 28.71
N CYS A 257 4.02 8.74 28.80
CA CYS A 257 4.93 8.41 29.90
C CYS A 257 6.40 8.74 29.56
N VAL A 258 6.69 9.52 28.49
CA VAL A 258 8.08 9.84 28.11
C VAL A 258 8.36 11.33 27.76
N LYS A 259 7.38 12.21 27.48
CA LYS A 259 7.55 13.72 27.51
C LYS A 259 6.28 14.51 27.85
N PRO A 260 6.37 15.72 28.47
CA PRO A 260 5.20 16.52 28.86
C PRO A 260 4.54 17.19 27.64
N PHE A 261 3.36 16.71 27.25
CA PHE A 261 2.54 17.32 26.19
C PHE A 261 1.44 18.22 26.79
N PRO A 262 1.22 19.45 26.28
CA PRO A 262 0.09 20.29 26.69
C PRO A 262 -1.19 19.69 26.10
N GLY A 263 -2.00 19.04 26.94
CA GLY A 263 -3.24 18.41 26.50
C GLY A 263 -3.61 17.10 27.21
N CYS A 264 -2.82 16.63 28.18
CA CYS A 264 -3.29 15.61 29.12
C CYS A 264 -4.39 16.21 30.00
N ALA A 265 -5.61 16.31 29.47
CA ALA A 265 -6.78 16.65 30.24
C ALA A 265 -6.99 15.55 31.26
N ALA A 266 -7.05 15.91 32.54
CA ALA A 266 -7.26 15.02 33.68
C ALA A 266 -8.61 14.27 33.67
N GLN A 267 -9.33 14.21 32.55
CA GLN A 267 -10.75 13.81 32.51
C GLN A 267 -11.21 12.95 31.34
N ALA A 268 -10.36 12.57 30.38
CA ALA A 268 -10.58 11.25 29.78
C ALA A 268 -9.99 10.27 30.79
N PRO A 269 -10.70 9.21 31.25
CA PRO A 269 -10.01 8.20 32.04
C PRO A 269 -8.78 7.83 31.21
N PRO A 270 -7.57 7.76 31.80
CA PRO A 270 -6.53 7.04 31.11
C PRO A 270 -7.22 5.72 30.77
N THR A 271 -7.30 5.36 29.50
CA THR A 271 -7.41 3.95 29.20
C THR A 271 -6.20 3.39 29.92
N LYS A 272 -6.41 2.91 31.16
CA LYS A 272 -5.40 2.22 31.92
C LYS A 272 -4.84 1.26 30.89
N PRO A 273 -3.53 1.27 30.60
CA PRO A 273 -2.96 0.29 29.69
C PRO A 273 -3.56 -1.04 30.15
N GLN A 274 -4.35 -1.68 29.28
CA GLN A 274 -5.07 -2.87 29.71
C GLN A 274 -3.96 -3.82 30.17
N PRO A 275 -3.89 -4.14 31.48
CA PRO A 275 -2.91 -5.12 31.92
C PRO A 275 -3.17 -6.37 31.10
N CYS A 276 -2.11 -7.01 30.64
CA CYS A 276 -2.24 -8.31 30.00
C CYS A 276 -3.16 -9.18 30.88
N ASP A 277 -4.23 -9.68 30.28
CA ASP A 277 -5.23 -10.50 30.95
C ASP A 277 -4.51 -11.67 31.67
N PRO A 278 -4.96 -12.15 32.85
CA PRO A 278 -4.25 -13.18 33.61
C PRO A 278 -4.02 -14.49 32.83
N ASP A 279 -4.78 -14.70 31.75
CA ASP A 279 -4.71 -15.89 30.90
C ASP A 279 -4.04 -15.65 29.52
N GLY A 280 -3.50 -14.46 29.25
CA GLY A 280 -3.19 -14.04 27.87
C GLY A 280 -1.93 -13.19 27.67
N CYS A 281 -0.76 -13.76 27.95
CA CYS A 281 0.56 -13.40 27.39
C CYS A 281 1.56 -14.54 27.66
N ALA A 282 1.37 -15.69 27.02
CA ALA A 282 2.27 -16.82 27.18
C ALA A 282 3.68 -16.45 26.65
N GLY A 283 4.63 -16.20 27.56
CA GLY A 283 6.00 -15.80 27.23
C GLY A 283 6.48 -14.50 27.89
N LYS A 284 5.58 -13.70 28.48
CA LYS A 284 5.99 -12.61 29.38
C LYS A 284 6.33 -13.21 30.74
N GLN A 285 7.60 -13.25 31.14
CA GLN A 285 7.87 -13.29 32.57
C GLN A 285 7.55 -11.90 33.14
N ASP A 286 6.35 -11.82 33.68
CA ASP A 286 5.71 -10.70 34.38
C ASP A 286 6.53 -9.96 35.45
N LYS A 287 7.72 -10.42 35.83
CA LYS A 287 8.47 -9.79 36.92
C LYS A 287 8.93 -8.36 36.61
N ASP A 288 9.12 -8.02 35.33
CA ASP A 288 9.65 -6.70 34.94
C ASP A 288 8.54 -5.70 34.53
N ALA A 289 7.43 -6.16 33.94
CA ALA A 289 6.30 -5.30 33.57
C ALA A 289 5.29 -5.05 34.71
N ARG A 290 5.09 -6.00 35.66
CA ARG A 290 4.22 -5.78 36.84
C ARG A 290 4.80 -4.76 37.83
N ASN A 291 6.12 -4.60 37.86
CA ASN A 291 6.77 -3.58 38.69
C ASN A 291 6.56 -2.17 38.14
N CYS A 292 6.24 -2.02 36.86
CA CYS A 292 6.08 -0.71 36.23
C CYS A 292 4.73 -0.07 36.55
N SER A 293 3.64 -0.82 36.58
CA SER A 293 2.33 -0.27 37.01
C SER A 293 2.29 0.13 38.49
N THR A 294 3.27 -0.33 39.28
CA THR A 294 3.44 -0.02 40.71
C THR A 294 4.61 0.93 40.99
N ASP A 295 5.40 1.30 39.98
CA ASP A 295 6.48 2.29 40.10
C ASP A 295 5.84 3.69 40.21
N PRO A 296 6.10 4.46 41.29
CA PRO A 296 5.51 5.78 41.49
C PRO A 296 5.94 6.80 40.43
N HIS A 297 7.00 6.54 39.67
CA HIS A 297 7.52 7.37 38.60
C HIS A 297 7.19 6.84 37.19
N PHE A 298 6.39 5.78 37.06
CA PHE A 298 5.99 5.21 35.76
C PHE A 298 5.29 6.22 34.83
N ALA A 299 4.54 7.14 35.42
CA ALA A 299 3.89 8.23 34.69
C ALA A 299 4.78 9.48 34.56
N ASP A 300 6.01 9.47 35.09
CA ASP A 300 6.97 10.57 34.99
C ASP A 300 7.83 10.41 33.72
N PRO A 301 7.55 11.21 32.67
CA PRO A 301 8.30 11.15 31.42
C PRO A 301 9.78 11.49 31.52
N SER A 302 10.21 12.15 32.59
CA SER A 302 11.59 12.58 32.78
C SER A 302 12.46 11.53 33.47
N ASP A 303 11.86 10.46 34.00
CA ASP A 303 12.56 9.39 34.69
C ASP A 303 13.10 8.33 33.72
N THR A 304 14.33 8.56 33.27
CA THR A 304 15.04 7.65 32.37
C THR A 304 15.40 6.29 32.99
N ASP A 305 15.42 6.18 34.33
CA ASP A 305 15.72 4.92 35.01
C ASP A 305 14.48 4.03 35.09
N THR A 306 13.29 4.61 35.24
CA THR A 306 12.02 3.89 35.17
C THR A 306 11.73 3.40 33.76
N ALA A 307 11.96 4.22 32.73
CA ALA A 307 11.86 3.79 31.33
C ALA A 307 12.80 2.61 31.02
N ARG A 308 14.06 2.64 31.51
CA ARG A 308 15.03 1.54 31.33
C ARG A 308 14.65 0.24 32.03
N LYS A 309 13.92 0.28 33.14
CA LYS A 309 13.42 -0.93 33.83
C LYS A 309 12.19 -1.53 33.16
N CYS A 310 11.39 -0.71 32.49
CA CYS A 310 10.05 -1.07 31.99
C CYS A 310 9.97 -1.37 30.50
N CYS A 311 10.99 -0.98 29.75
CA CYS A 311 11.09 -1.26 28.34
C CYS A 311 11.35 -2.75 28.10
N LEU A 312 10.78 -3.31 27.03
CA LEU A 312 11.15 -4.64 26.59
C LEU A 312 12.60 -4.67 26.10
N HIS A 313 13.23 -5.84 26.18
CA HIS A 313 14.59 -6.09 25.73
C HIS A 313 14.62 -6.95 24.47
N TYR A 314 15.64 -6.76 23.63
CA TYR A 314 15.83 -7.63 22.47
C TYR A 314 16.28 -9.02 22.91
N SER A 315 15.67 -10.07 22.35
CA SER A 315 16.04 -11.46 22.62
C SER A 315 17.51 -11.76 22.32
N GLN A 316 18.06 -11.14 21.27
CA GLN A 316 19.45 -11.29 20.84
C GLN A 316 20.42 -10.46 21.70
N PHE A 317 19.92 -9.43 22.39
CA PHE A 317 20.71 -8.53 23.23
C PHE A 317 19.98 -8.27 24.55
N PRO A 318 19.99 -9.24 25.49
CA PRO A 318 19.22 -9.14 26.73
C PRO A 318 19.57 -7.93 27.60
N ASP A 319 20.74 -7.31 27.40
CA ASP A 319 21.15 -6.09 28.12
C ASP A 319 20.70 -4.79 27.43
N LYS A 320 20.06 -4.87 26.25
CA LYS A 320 19.59 -3.72 25.48
C LYS A 320 18.07 -3.68 25.43
N VAL A 321 17.53 -2.53 25.85
CA VAL A 321 16.12 -2.17 25.70
C VAL A 321 15.79 -1.82 24.24
N ILE A 322 14.51 -1.89 23.88
CA ILE A 322 14.02 -1.49 22.55
C ILE A 322 14.10 0.03 22.37
N MET A 323 14.90 0.47 21.39
CA MET A 323 15.19 1.88 21.10
C MET A 323 14.53 2.38 19.80
N GLY A 324 13.72 1.55 19.13
CA GLY A 324 13.00 1.90 17.92
C GLY A 324 13.83 1.88 16.65
N GLY A 325 13.16 1.97 15.50
CA GLY A 325 13.78 1.81 14.19
C GLY A 325 14.39 3.07 13.58
N LEU A 326 14.19 4.26 14.17
CA LEU A 326 14.66 5.51 13.58
C LEU A 326 16.18 5.65 13.72
N CYS A 327 16.87 5.73 12.58
CA CYS A 327 18.30 6.00 12.56
C CYS A 327 18.66 7.38 13.13
N ASN A 328 19.87 7.49 13.67
CA ASN A 328 20.47 8.77 14.02
C ASN A 328 20.47 9.73 12.81
N SER A 329 20.19 11.02 13.03
CA SER A 329 20.14 12.07 11.99
C SER A 329 21.40 12.19 11.12
N SER A 330 22.57 11.72 11.58
CA SER A 330 23.79 11.71 10.75
C SER A 330 23.80 10.62 9.67
N VAL A 331 22.91 9.62 9.79
CA VAL A 331 22.82 8.46 8.89
C VAL A 331 21.79 8.75 7.80
N LYS A 332 22.21 8.68 6.53
CA LYS A 332 21.36 8.98 5.36
C LYS A 332 20.70 7.76 4.71
N SER A 333 21.15 6.56 5.08
CA SER A 333 20.69 5.29 4.53
C SER A 333 20.57 4.30 5.69
N PRO A 334 19.40 3.69 5.92
CA PRO A 334 19.21 2.80 7.05
C PRO A 334 20.08 1.55 6.92
N THR A 335 20.59 1.10 8.06
CA THR A 335 21.51 -0.05 8.13
C THR A 335 20.78 -1.37 8.31
N GLY A 336 19.54 -1.36 8.80
CA GLY A 336 18.79 -2.54 9.24
C GLY A 336 19.35 -3.18 10.53
N GLU A 337 20.30 -2.53 11.18
CA GLU A 337 20.69 -2.88 12.55
C GLU A 337 19.69 -2.28 13.54
N ILE A 338 19.68 -2.81 14.76
CA ILE A 338 18.91 -2.26 15.89
C ILE A 338 19.18 -0.76 16.04
N GLY A 339 18.12 0.03 16.17
CA GLY A 339 18.22 1.49 16.24
C GLY A 339 18.41 2.19 14.90
N CYS A 340 18.39 1.47 13.76
CA CYS A 340 18.57 2.11 12.45
C CYS A 340 18.01 1.30 11.27
N VAL A 341 16.70 1.29 11.15
CA VAL A 341 15.88 0.57 10.17
C VAL A 341 15.19 1.50 9.18
N TYR A 342 14.89 2.73 9.58
CA TYR A 342 14.36 3.75 8.68
C TYR A 342 14.99 5.12 8.90
N THR A 343 14.98 5.93 7.83
CA THR A 343 15.38 7.34 7.84
C THR A 343 14.38 8.15 7.03
N TYR A 344 14.15 9.39 7.42
CA TYR A 344 13.45 10.38 6.61
C TYR A 344 14.02 11.78 6.90
N GLU A 345 13.80 12.71 6.00
CA GLU A 345 14.22 14.11 6.22
C GLU A 345 13.23 14.83 7.12
N ALA A 346 13.72 15.73 7.97
CA ALA A 346 12.86 16.52 8.84
C ALA A 346 11.88 17.35 8.00
N LEU A 347 10.58 17.16 8.26
CA LEU A 347 9.52 17.80 7.49
C LEU A 347 9.59 19.32 7.57
N GLN A 348 9.26 19.96 6.46
CA GLN A 348 9.14 21.39 6.27
C GLN A 348 7.70 21.74 5.91
N ALA A 349 7.37 23.04 5.86
CA ALA A 349 6.03 23.50 5.54
C ALA A 349 5.46 22.96 4.20
N LYS A 350 6.32 22.65 3.22
CA LYS A 350 5.95 22.06 1.92
C LYS A 350 5.50 20.60 2.03
N ASP A 351 5.90 19.90 3.08
CA ASP A 351 5.61 18.49 3.31
C ASP A 351 4.27 18.32 4.07
N TYR A 352 3.49 19.40 4.20
CA TYR A 352 2.14 19.42 4.74
C TYR A 352 1.16 20.05 3.75
N VAL A 353 0.08 19.34 3.42
CA VAL A 353 -1.09 19.90 2.72
C VAL A 353 -2.21 20.14 3.71
N ASN A 354 -2.79 21.35 3.70
CA ASN A 354 -3.96 21.66 4.51
C ASN A 354 -5.20 21.03 3.84
N LEU A 355 -6.01 20.31 4.63
CA LEU A 355 -7.24 19.70 4.15
C LEU A 355 -8.24 20.74 3.64
N ASP A 356 -8.27 21.94 4.22
CA ASP A 356 -9.17 23.03 3.84
C ASP A 356 -8.84 23.61 2.46
N ASP A 357 -7.55 23.59 2.08
CA ASP A 357 -7.12 23.96 0.74
C ASP A 357 -7.43 22.85 -0.26
N LEU A 358 -7.16 21.60 0.14
CA LEU A 358 -7.36 20.41 -0.69
C LEU A 358 -8.85 20.17 -1.03
N ASN A 359 -9.75 20.34 -0.06
CA ASN A 359 -11.18 20.14 -0.24
C ASN A 359 -11.92 21.39 -0.78
N GLY A 360 -11.22 22.52 -0.92
CA GLY A 360 -11.73 23.78 -1.45
C GLY A 360 -12.45 24.69 -0.44
N ILE A 361 -12.46 24.38 0.86
CA ILE A 361 -13.09 25.22 1.90
C ILE A 361 -12.56 26.65 1.87
N THR A 362 -11.26 26.85 1.70
CA THR A 362 -10.66 28.21 1.68
C THR A 362 -11.07 29.03 0.46
N SER A 363 -11.71 28.40 -0.53
CA SER A 363 -12.29 29.07 -1.70
C SER A 363 -13.80 29.33 -1.57
N MET A 364 -14.45 28.80 -0.53
CA MET A 364 -15.90 28.98 -0.32
C MET A 364 -16.24 30.38 0.20
N PRO A 365 -17.43 30.92 -0.11
CA PRO A 365 -17.89 32.20 0.41
C PRO A 365 -18.35 32.07 1.87
N CYS A 366 -17.94 33.02 2.71
CA CYS A 366 -18.28 33.12 4.13
C CYS A 366 -18.72 34.53 4.52
N GLY A 367 -19.32 34.63 5.70
CA GLY A 367 -19.89 35.85 6.28
C GLY A 367 -21.31 36.16 5.80
N PRO A 368 -21.95 37.18 6.38
CA PRO A 368 -23.37 37.48 6.16
C PRO A 368 -23.75 37.73 4.69
N SER A 369 -22.82 38.27 3.91
CA SER A 369 -23.04 38.64 2.50
C SER A 369 -22.29 37.77 1.50
N GLY A 370 -21.55 36.75 1.95
CA GLY A 370 -20.74 35.87 1.09
C GLY A 370 -19.59 36.56 0.33
N LYS A 371 -19.23 37.79 0.71
CA LYS A 371 -18.21 38.59 -0.02
C LYS A 371 -16.78 38.21 0.33
N ARG A 372 -16.54 37.58 1.48
CA ARG A 372 -15.21 37.12 1.88
C ARG A 372 -15.09 35.62 1.68
N LYS A 373 -13.87 35.15 1.45
CA LYS A 373 -13.55 33.72 1.48
C LYS A 373 -13.52 33.22 2.93
N CYS A 374 -13.76 31.93 3.11
CA CYS A 374 -13.61 31.27 4.40
C CYS A 374 -12.13 31.13 4.76
N THR A 375 -11.77 31.30 6.03
CA THR A 375 -10.37 31.20 6.48
C THR A 375 -9.93 29.77 6.82
N GLY A 376 -10.89 28.84 6.91
CA GLY A 376 -10.65 27.44 7.24
C GLY A 376 -11.94 26.75 7.67
N TRP A 377 -11.83 25.49 8.10
CA TRP A 377 -12.97 24.63 8.42
C TRP A 377 -13.93 25.22 9.46
N LYS A 378 -13.41 25.73 10.57
CA LYS A 378 -14.25 26.28 11.66
C LYS A 378 -15.06 27.49 11.19
N ASP A 379 -14.40 28.40 10.48
CA ASP A 379 -15.05 29.58 9.93
C ASP A 379 -16.08 29.21 8.86
N TRP A 380 -15.77 28.23 8.02
CA TRP A 380 -16.73 27.69 7.05
C TRP A 380 -17.94 27.04 7.72
N ARG A 381 -17.73 26.23 8.75
CA ARG A 381 -18.80 25.58 9.50
C ARG A 381 -19.77 26.62 10.07
N ASP A 382 -19.24 27.64 10.74
CA ASP A 382 -20.06 28.63 11.44
C ASP A 382 -20.65 29.69 10.51
N ASN A 383 -19.87 30.13 9.52
CA ASN A 383 -20.11 31.37 8.77
C ASN A 383 -20.24 31.16 7.26
N CYS A 384 -20.38 29.94 6.75
CA CYS A 384 -20.63 29.72 5.32
C CYS A 384 -21.81 30.55 4.81
N TYR A 385 -21.63 31.17 3.65
CA TYR A 385 -22.71 31.81 2.92
C TYR A 385 -23.38 30.79 1.99
N ASP A 386 -24.50 30.24 2.45
CA ASP A 386 -25.25 29.19 1.75
C ASP A 386 -26.76 29.48 1.78
N PRO A 387 -27.24 30.47 1.01
CA PRO A 387 -28.64 30.89 1.02
C PRO A 387 -29.60 29.80 0.53
N GLN A 388 -29.09 28.83 -0.24
CA GLN A 388 -29.87 27.69 -0.75
C GLN A 388 -29.84 26.48 0.20
N LYS A 389 -29.15 26.58 1.35
CA LYS A 389 -28.97 25.48 2.32
C LYS A 389 -28.45 24.19 1.68
N LYS A 390 -27.58 24.30 0.69
CA LYS A 390 -26.95 23.15 0.00
C LYS A 390 -26.06 22.32 0.94
N TYR A 391 -25.34 22.99 1.83
CA TYR A 391 -24.37 22.40 2.76
C TYR A 391 -24.87 22.40 4.22
N LYS A 392 -26.00 23.04 4.50
CA LYS A 392 -26.65 23.07 5.82
C LYS A 392 -27.56 21.87 6.06
N LYS A 393 -27.06 20.68 5.77
CA LYS A 393 -27.80 19.42 5.84
C LYS A 393 -26.89 18.28 6.29
N ARG A 394 -27.42 17.40 7.15
CA ARG A 394 -26.77 16.15 7.58
C ARG A 394 -27.77 15.00 7.55
N PHE A 395 -27.28 13.77 7.56
CA PHE A 395 -28.12 12.62 7.89
C PHE A 395 -28.34 12.56 9.40
N HIS A 396 -29.58 12.29 9.77
CA HIS A 396 -29.96 11.97 11.13
C HIS A 396 -30.64 10.62 11.12
N CYS A 397 -30.14 9.70 11.95
CA CYS A 397 -30.80 8.43 12.12
C CYS A 397 -31.65 8.42 13.39
N LYS A 398 -32.96 8.19 13.20
CA LYS A 398 -33.93 8.02 14.29
C LYS A 398 -33.91 6.59 14.85
N ASP A 399 -33.82 5.61 13.95
CA ASP A 399 -33.65 4.19 14.29
C ASP A 399 -32.75 3.50 13.26
N CYS A 400 -31.48 3.29 13.63
CA CYS A 400 -30.47 2.54 12.87
C CYS A 400 -29.96 1.35 13.66
N SER A 401 -30.80 0.74 14.52
CA SER A 401 -30.35 -0.44 15.25
C SER A 401 -30.02 -1.56 14.26
N SER A 402 -29.02 -2.38 14.57
CA SER A 402 -28.69 -3.58 13.78
C SER A 402 -29.85 -4.60 13.75
N THR A 403 -30.81 -4.46 14.67
CA THR A 403 -32.02 -5.29 14.76
C THR A 403 -33.20 -4.75 13.95
N SER A 404 -33.13 -3.53 13.41
CA SER A 404 -34.24 -2.91 12.67
C SER A 404 -34.25 -3.37 11.20
N PRO A 405 -35.40 -3.85 10.66
CA PRO A 405 -35.48 -4.37 9.28
C PRO A 405 -35.34 -3.29 8.21
N LYS A 406 -35.60 -2.03 8.56
CA LYS A 406 -35.38 -0.83 7.74
C LYS A 406 -34.98 0.29 8.68
N TRP A 407 -33.92 1.01 8.33
CA TRP A 407 -33.47 2.17 9.08
C TRP A 407 -34.30 3.40 8.72
N ASP A 408 -34.66 4.16 9.75
CA ASP A 408 -35.30 5.46 9.64
C ASP A 408 -34.23 6.54 9.60
N VAL A 409 -33.80 6.86 8.37
CA VAL A 409 -32.81 7.91 8.08
C VAL A 409 -33.53 9.07 7.41
N GLU A 410 -33.33 10.26 7.95
CA GLU A 410 -33.79 11.51 7.32
C GLU A 410 -32.64 12.50 7.11
N ILE A 411 -32.87 13.46 6.22
CA ILE A 411 -31.96 14.60 6.07
C ILE A 411 -32.47 15.72 6.97
N GLN A 412 -31.64 16.11 7.93
CA GLN A 412 -31.93 17.20 8.86
C GLN A 412 -31.18 18.47 8.44
N GLU A 413 -31.89 19.61 8.41
CA GLU A 413 -31.24 20.91 8.24
C GLU A 413 -30.43 21.29 9.49
N THR A 414 -29.27 21.91 9.27
CA THR A 414 -28.34 22.32 10.32
C THR A 414 -28.18 23.85 10.36
N GLY A 415 -27.83 24.40 11.52
CA GLY A 415 -27.46 25.82 11.64
C GLY A 415 -26.12 26.15 10.97
N PHE A 416 -25.26 25.15 10.83
CA PHE A 416 -23.89 25.20 10.35
C PHE A 416 -23.71 24.42 9.03
N CYS A 417 -22.62 24.65 8.30
CA CYS A 417 -22.31 23.86 7.11
C CYS A 417 -21.57 22.54 7.42
N VAL A 418 -21.90 21.51 6.64
CA VAL A 418 -21.48 20.11 6.81
C VAL A 418 -20.51 19.67 5.72
N GLU A 419 -19.25 19.43 6.09
CA GLU A 419 -18.15 19.24 5.14
C GLU A 419 -18.39 18.03 4.25
N TYR A 420 -18.82 16.94 4.88
CA TYR A 420 -19.21 15.72 4.23
C TYR A 420 -20.15 14.93 5.13
N ASP A 421 -21.10 14.24 4.51
CA ASP A 421 -21.90 13.24 5.21
C ASP A 421 -22.32 12.13 4.26
N LEU A 422 -22.47 10.92 4.80
CA LEU A 422 -22.77 9.72 4.03
C LEU A 422 -24.05 9.08 4.56
N HIS A 423 -24.87 8.52 3.68
CA HIS A 423 -26.06 7.80 4.10
C HIS A 423 -25.67 6.63 5.03
N PRO A 424 -26.29 6.43 6.22
CA PRO A 424 -25.89 5.41 7.19
C PRO A 424 -25.78 3.97 6.63
N TYR A 425 -26.66 3.56 5.73
CA TYR A 425 -26.55 2.26 5.02
C TYR A 425 -25.21 2.08 4.28
N CYS A 426 -24.63 3.16 3.79
CA CYS A 426 -23.36 3.16 3.09
C CYS A 426 -22.16 3.28 4.04
N GLN A 427 -22.38 3.35 5.36
CA GLN A 427 -21.34 3.56 6.37
C GLN A 427 -21.12 2.41 7.38
N GLN A 428 -22.15 1.64 7.72
CA GLN A 428 -22.05 0.74 8.88
C GLN A 428 -21.82 -0.73 8.56
N THR A 429 -21.93 -1.16 7.30
CA THR A 429 -21.66 -2.56 6.95
C THR A 429 -20.21 -2.76 6.56
N GLN A 430 -19.71 -3.97 6.82
CA GLN A 430 -18.37 -4.39 6.44
C GLN A 430 -18.11 -4.20 4.93
N ASP A 431 -19.18 -4.17 4.13
CA ASP A 431 -19.18 -4.03 2.67
C ASP A 431 -19.52 -2.62 2.15
N LEU A 432 -19.80 -1.63 3.02
CA LEU A 432 -20.13 -0.21 2.73
C LEU A 432 -20.84 0.06 1.38
N CYS A 433 -20.05 0.24 0.31
CA CYS A 433 -20.50 0.56 -1.04
C CYS A 433 -21.17 -0.59 -1.79
N LYS A 434 -20.95 -1.84 -1.37
CA LYS A 434 -21.55 -3.05 -1.92
C LYS A 434 -22.76 -3.53 -1.11
N ASP A 435 -23.14 -2.82 -0.04
CA ASP A 435 -24.37 -3.12 0.69
C ASP A 435 -25.58 -2.96 -0.24
N PRO A 436 -26.43 -3.99 -0.40
CA PRO A 436 -27.63 -3.91 -1.24
C PRO A 436 -28.53 -2.73 -0.92
N ARG A 437 -28.62 -2.34 0.36
CA ARG A 437 -29.41 -1.19 0.81
C ARG A 437 -28.76 0.12 0.37
N CYS A 438 -27.43 0.23 0.46
CA CYS A 438 -26.68 1.39 -0.06
C CYS A 438 -26.81 1.50 -1.58
N MET A 439 -26.78 0.37 -2.30
CA MET A 439 -26.94 0.35 -3.76
C MET A 439 -28.31 0.87 -4.21
N GLN A 440 -29.36 0.63 -3.42
CA GLN A 440 -30.73 1.10 -3.69
C GLN A 440 -30.99 2.58 -3.39
N VAL A 441 -30.13 3.25 -2.60
CA VAL A 441 -30.26 4.71 -2.37
C VAL A 441 -29.99 5.45 -3.68
N ASN A 442 -30.73 6.52 -3.98
CA ASN A 442 -30.46 7.34 -5.16
C ASN A 442 -29.13 8.07 -5.03
N LYS A 443 -28.39 8.25 -6.14
CA LYS A 443 -27.03 8.83 -6.12
C LYS A 443 -26.98 10.20 -5.45
N GLU A 444 -27.99 11.03 -5.68
CA GLU A 444 -28.11 12.39 -5.14
C GLU A 444 -28.41 12.40 -3.64
N GLU A 445 -28.96 11.29 -3.11
CA GLU A 445 -29.36 11.11 -1.72
C GLU A 445 -28.33 10.30 -0.91
N LYS A 446 -27.26 9.79 -1.56
CA LYS A 446 -26.19 9.03 -0.87
C LYS A 446 -25.25 9.92 -0.07
N GLU A 447 -24.91 11.09 -0.59
CA GLU A 447 -23.80 11.90 -0.08
C GLU A 447 -24.12 13.40 -0.05
N LEU A 448 -23.83 14.01 1.10
CA LEU A 448 -23.98 15.45 1.36
C LEU A 448 -22.62 16.11 1.51
N GLY A 449 -22.59 17.45 1.42
CA GLY A 449 -21.36 18.23 1.64
C GLY A 449 -20.59 18.58 0.37
N LEU A 450 -19.28 18.78 0.53
CA LEU A 450 -18.38 19.31 -0.49
C LEU A 450 -18.14 18.33 -1.65
N PRO A 451 -18.06 18.81 -2.90
CA PRO A 451 -17.80 17.96 -4.07
C PRO A 451 -16.54 17.12 -3.98
N PHE A 452 -15.48 17.62 -3.34
CA PHE A 452 -14.21 16.90 -3.17
C PHE A 452 -14.40 15.52 -2.53
N TRP A 453 -15.27 15.41 -1.52
CA TRP A 453 -15.50 14.16 -0.80
C TRP A 453 -16.54 13.26 -1.49
N LYS A 454 -17.43 13.80 -2.34
CA LYS A 454 -18.47 13.01 -3.02
C LYS A 454 -17.90 11.97 -3.98
N GLY A 455 -18.67 10.92 -4.25
CA GLY A 455 -18.28 9.78 -5.05
C GLY A 455 -17.39 8.81 -4.29
N LYS A 456 -17.66 8.58 -2.99
CA LYS A 456 -16.90 7.61 -2.17
C LYS A 456 -16.94 6.18 -2.70
N CYS A 457 -18.07 5.81 -3.32
CA CYS A 457 -18.25 4.49 -3.94
C CYS A 457 -17.81 4.43 -5.40
N GLU A 458 -17.29 5.54 -5.95
CA GLU A 458 -16.82 5.62 -7.32
C GLU A 458 -15.28 5.50 -7.36
N VAL A 459 -14.77 4.48 -8.04
CA VAL A 459 -13.32 4.26 -8.20
C VAL A 459 -12.61 5.52 -8.71
N ARG A 460 -13.16 6.15 -9.75
CA ARG A 460 -12.60 7.36 -10.33
C ARG A 460 -12.68 8.57 -9.40
N GLY A 461 -13.72 8.66 -8.57
CA GLY A 461 -13.82 9.70 -7.54
C GLY A 461 -12.69 9.58 -6.52
N ASN A 462 -12.44 8.36 -6.03
CA ASN A 462 -11.36 8.08 -5.09
C ASN A 462 -9.98 8.31 -5.71
N GLN A 463 -9.77 7.87 -6.94
CA GLN A 463 -8.52 8.08 -7.67
C GLN A 463 -8.22 9.57 -7.86
N ARG A 464 -9.20 10.40 -8.24
CA ARG A 464 -9.02 11.85 -8.39
C ARG A 464 -8.59 12.53 -7.08
N ARG A 465 -9.14 12.10 -5.94
CA ARG A 465 -8.70 12.59 -4.63
C ARG A 465 -7.25 12.21 -4.34
N ALA A 466 -6.88 10.94 -4.60
CA ALA A 466 -5.51 10.46 -4.42
C ALA A 466 -4.52 11.22 -5.32
N GLU A 467 -4.87 11.44 -6.58
CA GLU A 467 -4.08 12.24 -7.52
C GLU A 467 -3.96 13.70 -7.06
N ALA A 468 -5.01 14.30 -6.49
CA ALA A 468 -4.94 15.67 -5.97
C ALA A 468 -3.91 15.78 -4.84
N VAL A 469 -3.88 14.81 -3.92
CA VAL A 469 -2.88 14.73 -2.85
C VAL A 469 -1.48 14.48 -3.43
N ALA A 470 -1.34 13.50 -4.33
CA ALA A 470 -0.06 13.17 -4.94
C ALA A 470 0.52 14.35 -5.74
N ARG A 471 -0.31 15.07 -6.51
CA ARG A 471 0.11 16.28 -7.24
C ARG A 471 0.59 17.40 -6.32
N PHE A 472 0.02 17.54 -5.12
CA PHE A 472 0.48 18.55 -4.18
C PHE A 472 1.93 18.28 -3.74
N PHE A 473 2.25 17.03 -3.39
CA PHE A 473 3.56 16.68 -2.84
C PHE A 473 4.61 16.40 -3.92
N LEU A 474 4.21 15.72 -5.00
CA LEU A 474 5.12 15.21 -6.02
C LEU A 474 5.18 16.12 -7.26
N GLY A 475 4.25 17.08 -7.38
CA GLY A 475 4.24 18.10 -8.43
C GLY A 475 4.24 17.50 -9.83
N ASP A 476 5.15 17.99 -10.67
CA ASP A 476 5.27 17.58 -12.07
C ASP A 476 5.66 16.10 -12.25
N ALA A 477 6.20 15.42 -11.22
CA ALA A 477 6.63 14.03 -11.32
C ALA A 477 5.47 13.04 -11.55
N VAL A 478 4.26 13.40 -11.13
CA VAL A 478 3.04 12.60 -11.29
C VAL A 478 1.96 13.32 -12.09
N LYS A 479 2.31 14.48 -12.64
CA LYS A 479 1.41 15.27 -13.46
C LYS A 479 1.10 14.51 -14.75
N ASP A 480 -0.18 14.50 -15.11
CA ASP A 480 -0.69 13.89 -16.33
C ASP A 480 -0.41 12.38 -16.52
N SER A 481 0.00 11.65 -15.47
CA SER A 481 0.31 10.19 -15.55
C SER A 481 -0.67 9.27 -14.81
N HIS A 482 -1.51 9.83 -13.93
CA HIS A 482 -2.33 9.10 -12.93
C HIS A 482 -1.53 8.40 -11.83
N TRP A 483 -0.21 8.53 -11.82
CA TRP A 483 0.62 7.87 -10.82
C TRP A 483 0.43 8.52 -9.45
N LEU A 484 0.54 7.70 -8.41
CA LEU A 484 0.44 8.13 -7.01
C LEU A 484 1.79 8.06 -6.28
N VAL A 485 2.83 7.63 -7.00
CA VAL A 485 4.17 7.33 -6.50
C VAL A 485 5.18 8.03 -7.38
N ASP A 486 6.25 8.55 -6.77
CA ASP A 486 7.36 9.17 -7.49
C ASP A 486 8.21 8.12 -8.21
N LYS A 487 8.34 8.25 -9.54
CA LYS A 487 9.19 7.37 -10.36
C LYS A 487 10.62 7.29 -9.85
N ALA A 488 11.19 8.41 -9.42
CA ALA A 488 12.58 8.44 -8.96
C ALA A 488 12.75 7.60 -7.68
N ALA A 489 11.75 7.59 -6.79
CA ALA A 489 11.74 6.76 -5.60
C ALA A 489 11.62 5.26 -5.95
N MET A 490 10.79 4.93 -6.95
CA MET A 490 10.69 3.57 -7.48
C MET A 490 12.00 3.10 -8.10
N ASP A 491 12.61 3.92 -8.98
CA ASP A 491 13.84 3.60 -9.71
C ASP A 491 15.04 3.49 -8.77
N ALA A 492 15.06 4.23 -7.66
CA ALA A 492 16.08 4.13 -6.61
C ALA A 492 15.96 2.85 -5.77
N SER A 493 14.81 2.18 -5.79
CA SER A 493 14.57 1.00 -4.97
C SER A 493 15.06 -0.30 -5.66
N PRO A 494 15.26 -1.39 -4.89
CA PRO A 494 15.66 -2.69 -5.41
C PRO A 494 14.57 -3.29 -6.30
N ALA A 495 14.97 -4.21 -7.18
CA ALA A 495 14.04 -4.95 -8.03
C ALA A 495 13.03 -5.74 -7.19
N CYS A 496 11.74 -5.66 -7.55
CA CYS A 496 10.70 -6.41 -6.85
C CYS A 496 10.60 -7.87 -7.30
N ALA A 497 10.93 -8.13 -8.56
CA ALA A 497 10.93 -9.46 -9.15
C ALA A 497 12.37 -9.96 -9.30
N SER A 498 12.57 -11.25 -9.03
CA SER A 498 13.82 -11.95 -9.32
C SER A 498 13.52 -13.39 -9.71
N LYS A 499 14.29 -13.92 -10.65
CA LYS A 499 14.29 -15.34 -11.01
C LYS A 499 15.14 -16.19 -10.05
N ASP A 500 15.90 -15.54 -9.19
CA ASP A 500 16.68 -16.20 -8.15
C ASP A 500 15.77 -16.55 -6.97
N THR A 501 15.48 -17.84 -6.81
CA THR A 501 14.63 -18.38 -5.74
C THR A 501 15.27 -18.27 -4.35
N SER A 502 16.55 -17.88 -4.27
CA SER A 502 17.21 -17.55 -3.00
C SER A 502 16.98 -16.11 -2.54
N VAL A 503 16.42 -15.26 -3.40
CA VAL A 503 16.04 -13.88 -3.04
C VAL A 503 14.62 -13.90 -2.47
N PRO A 504 14.41 -13.35 -1.26
CA PRO A 504 13.08 -13.18 -0.69
C PRO A 504 12.29 -12.16 -1.52
N ASN A 505 11.53 -12.64 -2.49
CA ASN A 505 10.62 -11.85 -3.31
C ASN A 505 9.23 -12.48 -3.31
N GLN A 506 8.22 -11.69 -3.66
CA GLN A 506 6.85 -12.19 -3.83
C GLN A 506 6.53 -12.57 -5.27
N CYS A 507 7.42 -12.26 -6.23
CA CYS A 507 7.14 -12.37 -7.65
C CYS A 507 8.29 -13.00 -8.41
N THR A 508 7.98 -14.12 -9.08
CA THR A 508 8.82 -14.73 -10.10
C THR A 508 8.01 -14.77 -11.39
N PRO A 509 8.31 -13.89 -12.37
CA PRO A 509 7.62 -13.88 -13.66
C PRO A 509 7.53 -15.27 -14.30
N ASN A 510 6.33 -15.63 -14.76
CA ASN A 510 5.96 -16.97 -15.25
C ASN A 510 5.31 -16.85 -16.64
N PRO A 511 5.48 -17.85 -17.54
CA PRO A 511 4.77 -17.88 -18.82
C PRO A 511 3.25 -17.70 -18.75
N ASP A 512 2.62 -18.10 -17.65
CA ASP A 512 1.17 -18.00 -17.47
C ASP A 512 0.65 -16.57 -17.21
N GLY A 513 1.53 -15.57 -17.16
CA GLY A 513 1.13 -14.18 -16.91
C GLY A 513 1.32 -13.71 -15.46
N GLY A 514 1.92 -14.50 -14.56
CA GLY A 514 2.36 -13.97 -13.27
C GLY A 514 2.74 -15.00 -12.20
N PRO A 515 3.00 -14.56 -10.96
CA PRO A 515 2.89 -13.18 -10.49
C PRO A 515 4.06 -12.31 -10.94
N TYR A 516 3.73 -11.14 -11.48
CA TYR A 516 4.67 -10.02 -11.63
C TYR A 516 4.52 -9.09 -10.43
N CYS A 517 5.46 -8.16 -10.24
CA CYS A 517 5.39 -7.17 -9.17
C CYS A 517 5.48 -5.75 -9.71
N THR A 518 4.76 -4.80 -9.13
CA THR A 518 4.90 -3.37 -9.45
C THR A 518 5.03 -2.54 -8.18
N ARG A 519 5.80 -1.44 -8.25
CA ARG A 519 5.83 -0.40 -7.20
C ARG A 519 4.84 0.73 -7.42
N LEU A 520 4.14 0.78 -8.56
CA LEU A 520 3.12 1.82 -8.81
C LEU A 520 1.98 1.74 -7.79
N PHE A 521 1.78 0.57 -7.17
CA PHE A 521 0.85 0.39 -6.07
C PHE A 521 1.53 0.77 -4.74
N GLY A 522 1.34 2.01 -4.31
CA GLY A 522 1.75 2.49 -2.98
C GLY A 522 3.27 2.54 -2.72
N GLY A 523 4.11 2.39 -3.75
CA GLY A 523 5.58 2.44 -3.63
C GLY A 523 6.22 1.12 -3.16
N VAL A 524 5.41 0.08 -2.91
CA VAL A 524 5.86 -1.20 -2.35
C VAL A 524 5.72 -2.32 -3.38
N CYS A 525 6.52 -3.38 -3.25
CA CYS A 525 6.45 -4.52 -4.16
C CYS A 525 5.12 -5.25 -4.03
N SER A 526 4.23 -5.01 -4.99
CA SER A 526 2.87 -5.51 -4.97
C SER A 526 2.65 -6.48 -6.12
N THR A 527 2.07 -7.64 -5.84
CA THR A 527 1.82 -8.66 -6.88
C THR A 527 0.71 -8.20 -7.85
N CYS A 528 0.85 -8.60 -9.10
CA CYS A 528 -0.12 -8.38 -10.17
C CYS A 528 0.00 -9.47 -11.25
N TYR A 529 -0.98 -9.54 -12.15
CA TYR A 529 -0.93 -10.41 -13.33
C TYR A 529 -1.13 -9.67 -14.65
N ILE A 530 -0.59 -10.26 -15.72
CA ILE A 530 -0.87 -9.85 -17.10
C ILE A 530 -2.04 -10.70 -17.61
N PRO A 531 -3.18 -10.09 -18.01
CA PRO A 531 -4.33 -10.81 -18.53
C PRO A 531 -4.09 -11.31 -19.96
N GLY A 532 -4.79 -12.38 -20.38
CA GLY A 532 -4.85 -12.82 -21.78
C GLY A 532 -3.62 -13.59 -22.28
N THR A 533 -2.78 -14.09 -21.37
CA THR A 533 -1.66 -15.01 -21.64
C THR A 533 -2.14 -16.41 -22.00
N ASP A 534 -1.27 -17.19 -22.65
CA ASP A 534 -1.44 -18.63 -22.91
C ASP A 534 -0.18 -19.40 -22.44
N PRO A 535 -0.25 -20.18 -21.35
CA PRO A 535 -1.45 -20.45 -20.54
C PRO A 535 -1.97 -19.20 -19.80
N PRO A 536 -3.26 -19.16 -19.43
CA PRO A 536 -3.82 -18.04 -18.67
C PRO A 536 -3.38 -18.09 -17.21
N TYR A 537 -3.30 -16.92 -16.58
CA TYR A 537 -2.96 -16.82 -15.16
C TYR A 537 -4.03 -17.56 -14.32
N PRO A 538 -3.63 -18.47 -13.41
CA PRO A 538 -4.56 -19.40 -12.77
C PRO A 538 -5.55 -18.75 -11.79
N ASP A 539 -5.22 -17.59 -11.21
CA ASP A 539 -6.06 -16.93 -10.20
C ASP A 539 -6.22 -15.41 -10.42
N PRO A 540 -6.92 -14.99 -11.48
CA PRO A 540 -7.07 -13.58 -11.84
C PRO A 540 -7.91 -12.78 -10.82
N THR A 541 -8.52 -13.44 -9.84
CA THR A 541 -9.36 -12.79 -8.81
C THR A 541 -8.59 -12.40 -7.56
N SER A 542 -7.47 -13.05 -7.26
CA SER A 542 -6.69 -12.77 -6.04
C SER A 542 -5.74 -11.59 -6.13
N GLN A 543 -5.49 -11.08 -7.34
CA GLN A 543 -4.57 -9.96 -7.53
C GLN A 543 -5.00 -9.05 -8.69
N PRO A 544 -4.68 -7.75 -8.62
CA PRO A 544 -5.03 -6.80 -9.67
C PRO A 544 -4.26 -7.07 -10.96
N MET A 545 -4.79 -6.57 -12.08
CA MET A 545 -4.04 -6.50 -13.32
C MET A 545 -2.85 -5.54 -13.17
N CYS A 546 -1.73 -5.93 -13.78
CA CYS A 546 -0.51 -5.14 -13.81
C CYS A 546 -0.70 -3.80 -14.55
N PRO A 547 0.00 -2.73 -14.16
CA PRO A 547 0.16 -1.54 -14.99
C PRO A 547 0.75 -1.84 -16.36
N TRP A 548 0.42 -1.04 -17.39
CA TRP A 548 0.94 -1.24 -18.76
C TRP A 548 2.47 -1.31 -18.82
N ASP A 549 3.13 -0.52 -17.98
CA ASP A 549 4.59 -0.39 -17.94
C ASP A 549 5.29 -1.40 -17.03
N THR A 550 4.58 -2.39 -16.49
CA THR A 550 5.15 -3.36 -15.52
C THR A 550 6.39 -4.08 -16.05
N LEU A 551 6.42 -4.41 -17.35
CA LEU A 551 7.57 -5.07 -17.96
C LEU A 551 8.80 -4.17 -18.12
N LYS A 552 8.64 -2.85 -17.94
CA LYS A 552 9.74 -1.88 -17.89
C LYS A 552 10.38 -1.80 -16.50
N GLU A 553 9.71 -2.28 -15.46
CA GLU A 553 10.26 -2.32 -14.10
C GLU A 553 11.35 -3.39 -13.95
N LYS A 554 12.34 -3.12 -13.09
CA LYS A 554 13.51 -3.99 -12.88
C LYS A 554 13.08 -5.38 -12.42
N GLY A 555 13.55 -6.42 -13.12
CA GLY A 555 13.32 -7.82 -12.77
C GLY A 555 12.05 -8.45 -13.33
N ASN A 556 11.14 -7.65 -13.92
CA ASN A 556 9.89 -8.15 -14.51
C ASN A 556 10.04 -8.70 -15.94
N THR A 557 11.24 -9.11 -16.36
CA THR A 557 11.42 -9.63 -17.72
C THR A 557 10.62 -10.93 -17.88
N PRO A 558 9.67 -10.97 -18.83
CA PRO A 558 8.83 -12.15 -19.02
C PRO A 558 9.71 -13.34 -19.47
N PRO A 559 9.39 -14.56 -19.03
CA PRO A 559 10.01 -15.77 -19.58
C PRO A 559 9.82 -15.86 -21.10
N THR A 560 10.77 -16.50 -21.78
CA THR A 560 10.78 -16.63 -23.25
C THR A 560 9.55 -17.35 -23.80
N GLU A 561 8.92 -18.20 -22.99
CA GLU A 561 7.73 -18.96 -23.37
C GLU A 561 6.43 -18.16 -23.20
N THR A 562 6.50 -16.98 -22.57
CA THR A 562 5.31 -16.13 -22.36
C THR A 562 4.77 -15.67 -23.69
N LYS A 563 3.51 -16.03 -23.97
CA LYS A 563 2.81 -15.67 -25.21
C LYS A 563 1.38 -15.23 -24.89
N CYS A 564 0.82 -14.41 -25.78
CA CYS A 564 -0.57 -14.01 -25.70
C CYS A 564 -1.47 -15.06 -26.36
N ALA A 565 -2.63 -15.31 -25.75
CA ALA A 565 -3.67 -16.16 -26.33
C ALA A 565 -4.30 -15.54 -27.59
N SER A 566 -4.19 -14.21 -27.75
CA SER A 566 -4.71 -13.45 -28.87
C SER A 566 -3.87 -12.22 -29.13
N GLU A 567 -3.75 -11.84 -30.40
CA GLU A 567 -3.16 -10.58 -30.85
C GLU A 567 -4.17 -9.41 -30.84
N ASP A 568 -5.43 -9.65 -30.46
CA ASP A 568 -6.46 -8.62 -30.40
C ASP A 568 -6.23 -7.68 -29.19
N PRO A 569 -6.10 -6.35 -29.39
CA PRO A 569 -6.00 -5.37 -28.31
C PRO A 569 -7.09 -5.47 -27.24
N LEU A 570 -8.31 -5.92 -27.60
CA LEU A 570 -9.40 -6.13 -26.64
C LEU A 570 -9.12 -7.27 -25.66
N LYS A 571 -8.13 -8.13 -25.94
CA LYS A 571 -7.65 -9.19 -25.04
C LYS A 571 -6.45 -8.76 -24.19
N LEU A 572 -6.03 -7.50 -24.30
CA LEU A 572 -5.08 -6.80 -23.44
C LEU A 572 -3.61 -7.28 -23.48
N CYS A 573 -3.34 -8.58 -23.54
CA CYS A 573 -1.98 -9.15 -23.41
C CYS A 573 -0.95 -8.50 -24.36
N CYS A 574 -1.29 -8.39 -25.66
CA CYS A 574 -0.35 -7.86 -26.65
C CYS A 574 0.04 -6.39 -26.38
N LEU A 575 -0.81 -5.64 -25.67
CA LEU A 575 -0.57 -4.23 -25.35
C LEU A 575 0.60 -4.03 -24.40
N TYR A 576 0.99 -5.05 -23.63
CA TYR A 576 2.19 -5.07 -22.80
C TYR A 576 3.50 -5.23 -23.60
N GLY A 577 3.41 -5.45 -24.91
CA GLY A 577 4.59 -5.71 -25.76
C GLY A 577 5.00 -7.19 -25.82
N ILE A 578 4.09 -8.10 -25.45
CA ILE A 578 4.28 -9.54 -25.63
C ILE A 578 3.75 -9.91 -27.02
N GLY A 579 4.64 -10.25 -27.95
CA GLY A 579 4.28 -10.53 -29.35
C GLY A 579 3.79 -9.29 -30.11
N SER A 580 3.01 -9.51 -31.16
CA SER A 580 2.38 -8.47 -31.98
C SER A 580 0.92 -8.26 -31.61
N CYS A 581 0.44 -7.01 -31.71
CA CYS A 581 -1.00 -6.73 -31.78
C CYS A 581 -1.43 -6.62 -33.24
N SER A 582 -2.57 -7.19 -33.59
CA SER A 582 -3.13 -7.15 -34.95
C SER A 582 -4.58 -6.67 -34.97
N GLY A 583 -5.09 -6.32 -36.16
CA GLY A 583 -6.47 -5.88 -36.34
C GLY A 583 -6.77 -4.48 -35.79
N VAL A 584 -5.77 -3.59 -35.77
CA VAL A 584 -5.90 -2.17 -35.47
C VAL A 584 -4.91 -1.38 -36.34
N ASN A 585 -5.38 -0.27 -36.93
CA ASN A 585 -4.52 0.65 -37.69
C ASN A 585 -4.09 1.82 -36.82
N GLY A 586 -2.86 2.29 -37.04
CA GLY A 586 -2.24 3.35 -36.24
C GLY A 586 -1.85 2.91 -34.84
N THR A 587 -0.94 3.64 -34.22
CA THR A 587 -0.35 3.27 -32.92
C THR A 587 -0.33 4.39 -31.91
N ASP A 588 -0.62 5.62 -32.33
CA ASP A 588 -0.60 6.80 -31.46
C ASP A 588 -1.86 7.67 -31.65
N GLY A 589 -1.95 8.78 -30.89
CA GLY A 589 -3.15 9.61 -30.89
C GLY A 589 -3.46 10.23 -32.26
N SER A 590 -2.46 10.37 -33.12
CA SER A 590 -2.54 11.04 -34.41
C SER A 590 -3.11 10.14 -35.50
N ASP A 591 -2.93 8.81 -35.39
CA ASP A 591 -3.24 7.87 -36.47
C ASP A 591 -4.08 6.66 -36.03
N ALA A 592 -4.17 6.35 -34.73
CA ALA A 592 -4.93 5.22 -34.23
C ALA A 592 -6.39 5.25 -34.71
N GLU A 593 -6.91 4.09 -35.09
CA GLU A 593 -8.28 3.93 -35.54
C GLU A 593 -9.27 4.38 -34.45
N LEU A 594 -10.34 5.09 -34.82
CA LEU A 594 -11.35 5.61 -33.87
C LEU A 594 -12.32 4.50 -33.40
N THR A 595 -11.76 3.44 -32.84
CA THR A 595 -12.46 2.26 -32.30
C THR A 595 -11.96 1.96 -30.89
N ALA A 596 -12.62 1.04 -30.18
CA ALA A 596 -12.17 0.56 -28.87
C ALA A 596 -10.72 0.03 -28.89
N LYS A 597 -10.30 -0.63 -29.99
CA LYS A 597 -8.93 -1.13 -30.15
C LYS A 597 -7.91 0.00 -30.26
N GLY A 598 -8.18 1.00 -31.09
CA GLY A 598 -7.30 2.16 -31.22
C GLY A 598 -7.25 3.00 -29.95
N PHE A 599 -8.37 3.15 -29.25
CA PHE A 599 -8.40 3.77 -27.92
C PHE A 599 -7.45 3.08 -26.94
N LEU A 600 -7.47 1.74 -26.86
CA LEU A 600 -6.55 0.98 -25.98
C LEU A 600 -5.09 1.11 -26.41
N MET A 601 -4.82 1.17 -27.72
CA MET A 601 -3.47 1.42 -28.25
C MET A 601 -2.90 2.76 -27.78
N VAL A 602 -3.74 3.79 -27.71
CA VAL A 602 -3.35 5.12 -27.20
C VAL A 602 -3.30 5.11 -25.67
N ALA A 603 -4.27 4.48 -24.99
CA ALA A 603 -4.35 4.44 -23.53
C ALA A 603 -3.11 3.78 -22.90
N ARG A 604 -2.57 2.71 -23.51
CA ARG A 604 -1.34 2.06 -23.01
C ARG A 604 -0.10 2.95 -23.06
N MET A 605 -0.11 4.02 -23.87
CA MET A 605 1.02 4.97 -23.94
C MET A 605 1.12 5.80 -22.66
N GLN A 606 0.04 5.89 -21.89
CA GLN A 606 -0.04 6.66 -20.64
C GLN A 606 0.33 8.14 -20.83
N ASP A 607 -0.05 8.71 -21.98
CA ASP A 607 0.24 10.09 -22.33
C ASP A 607 -1.06 10.84 -22.63
N ASN A 608 -1.38 11.81 -21.77
CA ASN A 608 -2.59 12.61 -21.94
C ASN A 608 -2.60 13.39 -23.27
N LYS A 609 -1.44 13.80 -23.78
CA LYS A 609 -1.34 14.53 -25.05
C LYS A 609 -1.75 13.64 -26.21
N GLU A 610 -1.32 12.38 -26.20
CA GLU A 610 -1.75 11.41 -27.20
C GLU A 610 -3.24 11.10 -27.09
N MET A 611 -3.76 10.95 -25.87
CA MET A 611 -5.20 10.76 -25.69
C MET A 611 -6.03 11.98 -26.14
N VAL A 612 -5.56 13.20 -25.89
CA VAL A 612 -6.21 14.43 -26.37
C VAL A 612 -6.18 14.55 -27.90
N LYS A 613 -5.08 14.16 -28.56
CA LYS A 613 -5.02 14.08 -30.04
C LYS A 613 -6.06 13.10 -30.57
N PHE A 614 -6.13 11.91 -29.98
CA PHE A 614 -7.10 10.89 -30.34
C PHE A 614 -8.54 11.38 -30.14
N ALA A 615 -8.83 12.01 -29.00
CA ALA A 615 -10.14 12.58 -28.69
C ALA A 615 -10.52 13.74 -29.62
N THR A 616 -9.55 14.58 -30.02
CA THR A 616 -9.79 15.67 -30.97
C THR A 616 -10.16 15.11 -32.34
N ARG A 617 -9.46 14.09 -32.83
CA ARG A 617 -9.84 13.38 -34.08
C ARG A 617 -11.23 12.77 -34.00
N TYR A 618 -11.61 12.24 -32.84
CA TYR A 618 -12.97 11.76 -32.61
C TYR A 618 -13.99 12.91 -32.75
N VAL A 619 -13.78 14.04 -32.08
CA VAL A 619 -14.64 15.23 -32.19
C VAL A 619 -14.75 15.73 -33.63
N ASP A 620 -13.63 15.82 -34.34
CA ASP A 620 -13.58 16.26 -35.75
C ASP A 620 -14.37 15.33 -36.67
N SER A 621 -14.32 14.00 -36.42
CA SER A 621 -15.07 13.02 -37.21
C SER A 621 -16.59 13.21 -37.13
N PHE A 622 -17.07 13.80 -36.03
CA PHE A 622 -18.47 14.17 -35.81
C PHE A 622 -18.75 15.67 -36.03
N LYS A 623 -17.80 16.40 -36.64
CA LYS A 623 -17.91 17.84 -36.96
C LYS A 623 -18.15 18.73 -35.73
N GLY A 624 -17.67 18.32 -34.55
CA GLY A 624 -17.57 19.20 -33.39
C GLY A 624 -16.31 20.05 -33.45
N ALA A 625 -16.19 21.01 -32.52
CA ALA A 625 -15.00 21.84 -32.37
C ALA A 625 -14.56 21.90 -30.90
N VAL A 626 -13.27 21.66 -30.64
CA VAL A 626 -12.67 21.84 -29.32
C VAL A 626 -12.34 23.33 -29.13
N GLU A 627 -13.18 24.04 -28.38
CA GLU A 627 -13.03 25.48 -28.13
C GLU A 627 -12.25 25.76 -26.85
N ASN A 628 -12.59 25.07 -25.76
CA ASN A 628 -11.86 25.18 -24.50
C ASN A 628 -10.94 23.98 -24.30
N LYS A 629 -9.71 24.11 -24.80
CA LYS A 629 -8.67 23.07 -24.73
C LYS A 629 -8.32 22.65 -23.31
N GLY A 630 -8.40 23.56 -22.33
CA GLY A 630 -8.09 23.27 -20.94
C GLY A 630 -9.12 22.34 -20.31
N ALA A 631 -10.41 22.72 -20.40
CA ALA A 631 -11.52 21.89 -19.90
C ALA A 631 -11.56 20.54 -20.63
N PHE A 632 -11.39 20.55 -21.96
CA PHE A 632 -11.34 19.32 -22.74
C PHE A 632 -10.20 18.40 -22.29
N SER A 633 -8.99 18.93 -22.12
CA SER A 633 -7.83 18.13 -21.67
C SER A 633 -8.04 17.50 -20.29
N GLU A 634 -8.79 18.15 -19.39
CA GLU A 634 -9.11 17.63 -18.06
C GLU A 634 -10.18 16.53 -18.12
N ASP A 635 -11.20 16.71 -18.96
CA ASP A 635 -12.25 15.70 -19.19
C ASP A 635 -11.64 14.42 -19.79
N ILE A 636 -10.79 14.57 -20.81
CA ILE A 636 -10.09 13.45 -21.49
C ILE A 636 -9.08 12.77 -20.57
N TYR A 637 -8.40 13.52 -19.71
CA TYR A 637 -7.52 12.93 -18.73
C TYR A 637 -8.23 11.87 -17.87
N SER A 638 -9.52 12.05 -17.58
CA SER A 638 -10.25 11.08 -16.77
C SER A 638 -10.60 9.76 -17.46
N THR A 639 -10.43 9.65 -18.78
CA THR A 639 -10.90 8.50 -19.58
C THR A 639 -9.91 7.36 -19.67
N TRP A 640 -8.67 7.55 -19.23
CA TRP A 640 -7.62 6.55 -19.28
C TRP A 640 -6.95 6.37 -17.91
N HIS A 641 -6.11 5.33 -17.81
CA HIS A 641 -5.39 5.02 -16.58
C HIS A 641 -4.12 4.21 -16.90
N TYR A 642 -3.16 4.22 -15.97
CA TYR A 642 -1.92 3.43 -16.08
C TYR A 642 -2.14 1.91 -15.92
N GLN A 643 -3.31 1.51 -15.40
CA GLN A 643 -3.77 0.13 -15.37
C GLN A 643 -4.78 -0.13 -16.49
N PRO A 644 -4.84 -1.35 -17.03
CA PRO A 644 -5.84 -1.74 -18.00
C PRO A 644 -7.27 -1.64 -17.43
N PRO A 645 -8.26 -1.31 -18.27
CA PRO A 645 -9.65 -1.44 -17.90
C PRO A 645 -10.03 -2.92 -17.76
N THR A 646 -10.84 -3.25 -16.75
CA THR A 646 -11.41 -4.60 -16.56
C THR A 646 -12.39 -4.98 -17.66
N ASN A 647 -13.07 -4.00 -18.26
CA ASN A 647 -13.91 -4.16 -19.43
C ASN A 647 -13.47 -3.16 -20.53
N PRO A 648 -12.71 -3.62 -21.53
CA PRO A 648 -12.18 -2.74 -22.57
C PRO A 648 -13.25 -2.09 -23.47
N GLU A 649 -14.38 -2.76 -23.71
CA GLU A 649 -15.50 -2.19 -24.48
C GLU A 649 -16.27 -1.13 -23.69
N GLN A 650 -16.46 -1.35 -22.39
CA GLN A 650 -17.06 -0.35 -21.52
C GLN A 650 -16.16 0.89 -21.42
N ALA A 651 -14.83 0.72 -21.33
CA ALA A 651 -13.91 1.84 -21.29
C ALA A 651 -13.99 2.74 -22.54
N TRP A 652 -14.22 2.15 -23.72
CA TRP A 652 -14.51 2.90 -24.94
C TRP A 652 -15.84 3.68 -24.86
N THR A 653 -16.87 3.06 -24.31
CA THR A 653 -18.17 3.72 -24.07
C THR A 653 -18.03 4.90 -23.11
N ASP A 654 -17.26 4.72 -22.03
CA ASP A 654 -16.99 5.75 -21.05
C ASP A 654 -16.18 6.91 -21.66
N PHE A 655 -15.15 6.60 -22.47
CA PHE A 655 -14.38 7.58 -23.22
C PHE A 655 -15.27 8.43 -24.14
N THR A 656 -16.04 7.79 -25.02
CA THR A 656 -16.90 8.52 -25.96
C THR A 656 -17.98 9.33 -25.24
N THR A 657 -18.50 8.82 -24.12
CA THR A 657 -19.44 9.57 -23.27
C THR A 657 -18.80 10.81 -22.67
N ALA A 658 -17.59 10.70 -22.12
CA ALA A 658 -16.85 11.82 -21.55
C ALA A 658 -16.53 12.89 -22.61
N VAL A 659 -16.12 12.48 -23.82
CA VAL A 659 -15.90 13.39 -24.96
C VAL A 659 -17.18 14.14 -25.32
N ASN A 660 -18.30 13.42 -25.44
CA ASN A 660 -19.59 14.00 -25.82
C ASN A 660 -20.16 14.96 -24.78
N GLN A 661 -19.90 14.68 -23.50
CA GLN A 661 -20.35 15.50 -22.36
C GLN A 661 -19.34 16.59 -21.97
N SER A 662 -18.18 16.64 -22.62
CA SER A 662 -17.14 17.60 -22.27
C SER A 662 -17.64 19.02 -22.49
N SER A 663 -17.46 19.85 -21.46
CA SER A 663 -17.75 21.28 -21.53
C SER A 663 -16.78 22.05 -22.45
N GLY A 664 -15.70 21.39 -22.89
CA GLY A 664 -14.72 21.96 -23.80
C GLY A 664 -15.05 21.83 -25.29
N VAL A 665 -16.12 21.10 -25.63
CA VAL A 665 -16.53 20.83 -27.01
C VAL A 665 -17.81 21.59 -27.36
N ASN A 666 -17.80 22.25 -28.51
CA ASN A 666 -18.98 22.81 -29.14
C ASN A 666 -19.45 21.88 -30.26
N TRP A 667 -20.68 21.38 -30.14
CA TRP A 667 -21.29 20.49 -31.12
C TRP A 667 -22.21 21.28 -32.05
N ASP A 668 -22.07 21.09 -33.36
CA ASP A 668 -22.97 21.69 -34.36
C ASP A 668 -24.40 21.10 -34.20
N PRO A 669 -25.40 21.89 -33.74
CA PRO A 669 -26.74 21.40 -33.48
C PRO A 669 -27.54 21.09 -34.76
N SER A 670 -27.03 21.46 -35.95
CA SER A 670 -27.67 21.18 -37.24
C SER A 670 -27.37 19.77 -37.78
N LYS A 671 -26.55 18.98 -37.07
CA LYS A 671 -26.17 17.61 -37.45
C LYS A 671 -26.37 16.66 -36.28
N PRO A 672 -26.66 15.37 -36.52
CA PRO A 672 -26.87 14.43 -35.45
C PRO A 672 -25.62 14.33 -34.57
N THR A 673 -25.75 14.70 -33.29
CA THR A 673 -24.75 14.40 -32.27
C THR A 673 -24.59 12.88 -32.15
N PRO A 674 -23.39 12.33 -31.95
CA PRO A 674 -23.22 10.92 -31.68
C PRO A 674 -24.04 10.50 -30.45
N SER A 675 -24.90 9.50 -30.61
CA SER A 675 -25.65 8.92 -29.50
C SER A 675 -24.67 8.18 -28.60
N PRO A 676 -24.65 8.42 -27.27
CA PRO A 676 -23.85 7.62 -26.35
C PRO A 676 -24.38 6.18 -26.39
N GLY A 677 -23.56 5.24 -26.84
CA GLY A 677 -23.87 3.81 -26.80
C GLY A 677 -24.97 3.33 -27.76
N GLY A 678 -24.78 3.50 -29.07
CA GLY A 678 -25.62 2.87 -30.10
C GLY A 678 -25.14 1.48 -30.50
N GLY A 679 -24.94 0.56 -29.55
CA GLY A 679 -24.50 -0.80 -29.81
C GLY A 679 -25.24 -1.83 -28.95
N SER A 680 -26.24 -2.48 -29.55
CA SER A 680 -26.80 -3.77 -29.14
C SER A 680 -27.62 -3.86 -27.83
N LEU A 681 -28.85 -3.34 -27.85
CA LEU A 681 -29.99 -3.97 -27.13
C LEU A 681 -31.32 -3.74 -27.86
N THR A 682 -31.48 -2.65 -28.60
CA THR A 682 -32.70 -2.35 -29.37
C THR A 682 -32.96 -3.32 -30.52
N TRP A 683 -31.92 -3.73 -31.25
CA TRP A 683 -32.07 -4.77 -32.28
C TRP A 683 -32.54 -6.10 -31.69
N LEU A 684 -32.00 -6.51 -30.54
CA LEU A 684 -32.40 -7.75 -29.89
C LEU A 684 -33.88 -7.70 -29.47
N TRP A 685 -34.35 -6.58 -28.93
CA TRP A 685 -35.77 -6.38 -28.61
C TRP A 685 -36.67 -6.31 -29.83
N ILE A 686 -36.20 -5.75 -30.96
CA ILE A 686 -36.94 -5.74 -32.22
C ILE A 686 -37.03 -7.17 -32.79
N VAL A 687 -35.94 -7.95 -32.77
CA VAL A 687 -35.96 -9.36 -33.17
C VAL A 687 -36.86 -10.18 -32.26
N ILE A 688 -36.75 -10.02 -30.94
CA ILE A 688 -37.60 -10.70 -29.97
C ILE A 688 -39.06 -10.31 -30.18
N ALA A 689 -39.38 -9.04 -30.42
CA ALA A 689 -40.73 -8.60 -30.71
C ALA A 689 -41.25 -9.20 -32.03
N ILE A 690 -40.43 -9.25 -33.09
CA ILE A 690 -40.80 -9.88 -34.36
C ILE A 690 -41.01 -11.39 -34.20
N VAL A 691 -40.16 -12.08 -33.44
CA VAL A 691 -40.29 -13.51 -33.16
C VAL A 691 -41.52 -13.79 -32.29
N VAL A 692 -41.79 -12.97 -31.27
CA VAL A 692 -42.99 -13.09 -30.43
C VAL A 692 -44.25 -12.82 -31.23
N LEU A 693 -44.27 -11.79 -32.10
CA LEU A 693 -45.40 -11.51 -32.98
C LEU A 693 -45.61 -12.61 -34.02
N ALA A 694 -44.53 -13.20 -34.55
CA ALA A 694 -44.61 -14.35 -35.45
C ALA A 694 -45.16 -15.60 -34.74
N LEU A 695 -44.74 -15.86 -33.50
CA LEU A 695 -45.23 -16.98 -32.68
C LEU A 695 -46.70 -16.79 -32.27
N LEU A 696 -47.10 -15.57 -31.89
CA LEU A 696 -48.49 -15.22 -31.59
C LEU A 696 -49.37 -15.31 -32.83
N GLY A 697 -48.88 -14.87 -33.99
CA GLY A 697 -49.55 -15.03 -35.28
C GLY A 697 -49.73 -16.50 -35.66
N PHE A 698 -48.71 -17.35 -35.43
CA PHE A 698 -48.77 -18.78 -35.71
C PHE A 698 -49.72 -19.52 -34.76
N ALA A 699 -49.72 -19.16 -33.47
CA ALA A 699 -50.65 -19.67 -32.47
C ALA A 699 -52.10 -19.24 -32.78
N GLY A 700 -52.31 -17.98 -33.17
CA GLY A 700 -53.61 -17.47 -33.61
C GLY A 700 -54.14 -18.17 -34.87
N PHE A 701 -53.26 -18.45 -35.84
CA PHE A 701 -53.62 -19.19 -37.05
C PHE A 701 -53.98 -20.65 -36.76
N LYS A 702 -53.23 -21.33 -35.87
CA LYS A 702 -53.55 -22.69 -35.40
C LYS A 702 -54.87 -22.73 -34.61
N TYR A 703 -55.14 -21.74 -33.77
CA TYR A 703 -56.40 -21.61 -33.03
C TYR A 703 -57.59 -21.37 -33.98
N TYR A 704 -57.41 -20.52 -35.00
CA TYR A 704 -58.43 -20.29 -36.02
C TYR A 704 -58.74 -21.54 -36.86
N GLN A 705 -57.71 -22.32 -37.23
CA GLN A 705 -57.90 -23.62 -37.91
C GLN A 705 -58.62 -24.66 -37.02
N SER A 706 -58.30 -24.70 -35.72
CA SER A 706 -58.97 -25.58 -34.76
C SER A 706 -60.46 -25.25 -34.59
N GLN A 707 -60.83 -23.97 -34.58
CA GLN A 707 -62.22 -23.51 -34.49
C GLN A 707 -63.05 -23.83 -35.74
N GLN A 708 -62.41 -23.89 -36.91
CA GLN A 708 -63.06 -24.29 -38.16
C GLN A 708 -63.38 -25.80 -38.18
N GLN A 709 -62.53 -26.64 -37.58
CA GLN A 709 -62.72 -28.10 -37.52
C GLN A 709 -63.71 -28.55 -36.44
N ALA A 710 -64.05 -27.69 -35.48
CA ALA A 710 -64.99 -27.99 -34.38
C ALA A 710 -66.47 -27.69 -34.71
N ARG A 711 -66.81 -27.35 -35.96
CA ARG A 711 -68.17 -26.97 -36.39
C ARG A 711 -68.95 -28.06 -37.15
N GLU A 712 -68.56 -29.33 -37.07
CA GLU A 712 -69.41 -30.44 -37.52
C GLU A 712 -70.15 -31.11 -36.34
N PRO A 713 -71.48 -31.32 -36.41
CA PRO A 713 -72.27 -31.84 -35.31
C PRO A 713 -72.10 -33.36 -35.13
N PHE A 714 -71.62 -33.77 -33.96
CA PHE A 714 -71.54 -35.18 -33.54
C PHE A 714 -72.91 -35.74 -33.09
N LEU A 715 -73.31 -36.86 -33.70
CA LEU A 715 -74.38 -37.74 -33.20
C LEU A 715 -73.86 -38.64 -32.06
N PRO A 716 -74.69 -39.03 -31.08
CA PRO A 716 -74.24 -39.71 -29.87
C PRO A 716 -74.08 -41.22 -30.06
N ARG A 717 -73.03 -41.80 -29.47
CA ARG A 717 -72.78 -43.24 -29.40
C ARG A 717 -72.77 -43.72 -27.94
N THR A 718 -73.42 -44.85 -27.73
CA THR A 718 -73.74 -45.54 -26.47
C THR A 718 -72.55 -46.14 -25.74
N GLU A 719 -72.73 -46.27 -24.43
CA GLU A 719 -71.88 -46.87 -23.38
C GLU A 719 -71.47 -48.34 -23.65
N ASN A 720 -70.25 -48.74 -23.25
CA ASN A 720 -70.02 -49.64 -22.10
C ASN A 720 -68.50 -49.80 -21.78
N PRO A 721 -68.13 -50.12 -20.52
CA PRO A 721 -66.78 -50.07 -19.98
C PRO A 721 -66.09 -51.45 -19.95
N GLN A 722 -64.80 -51.52 -19.56
CA GLN A 722 -64.23 -52.44 -18.54
C GLN A 722 -62.69 -52.45 -18.54
N VAL A 723 -62.14 -52.32 -17.32
CA VAL A 723 -61.02 -53.07 -16.71
C VAL A 723 -59.59 -52.88 -17.27
N GLN A 724 -58.67 -52.22 -16.54
CA GLN A 724 -57.82 -52.72 -15.44
C GLN A 724 -56.75 -53.77 -15.83
N MET A 725 -55.48 -53.35 -15.82
CA MET A 725 -54.34 -53.89 -15.04
C MET A 725 -53.00 -53.87 -15.78
N ARG A 726 -51.99 -53.32 -15.09
CA ARG A 726 -50.54 -53.67 -15.03
C ARG A 726 -49.73 -53.59 -16.35
N ASN A 727 -48.47 -53.14 -16.37
CA ASN A 727 -47.42 -53.01 -15.35
C ASN A 727 -46.79 -51.61 -15.35
#